data_AF-A0A6P7G6C7-F1
#
_entry.id   AF-A0A6P7G6C7-F1
#
_cell.length_a   1.000
_cell.length_b   1.000
_cell.length_c   1.000
_cell.angle_alpha   90.00
_cell.angle_beta   90.00
_cell.angle_gamma   90.00
#
_symmetry.space_group_name_H-M   'P 1'
#
loop_
_entity.id
_entity.type
_entity.pdbx_description
1 polymer ?
#
loop_
_entity_poly.entity_id
_entity_poly.type
_entity_poly.pdbx_seq_one_letter_code
_entity_poly.pdbx_strand_id
1 'polypeptide(L)'
;MKAKECLLLLFDRPKESLSIPKGPDGVRFIVPKEYLKEEFQNLVDEHQPRWQFTPNIARLSITPRTDFTASEDDDRPQHDKKTVRVKYIPLPSLAEVTEIGKNENFSLFIPKHQRIAAKLISLFMEMKDCDELLSLACCARERVNPLLFHYALSVALLHRTDTRDLDLPSVVFSFPDRYIDSTVFARVPEVTVLPENKRAPIIIPMNYTASNLEDEHRIAYFREDIGVNLHHWHWHLVYPMEGKIDVVKKDRRGELFYYMHQQIMARYNFERLCNGLKRVEKFTNFNDPILEAYYPKLNSMVANRNYPARVSNMRWQNLQRDLEEVFVDVEQMERWRHRIYNAIHRGYARDKKRDPVELTENDGIDILGNMVESSILSPDRDFYGDFHNTGHNFAAYIHDPDFRHLEYSAVMGDTSTAMRDPFFYRWHATIDDIFQNHKDMLPGYTEKQLGFENVIVQDIKVQTQGAPVNTLQTHWQQSQIDLSRGLDFQPRGAVLVKFTHLQHKPFSYEITVNNANYCPTVGTCRIFMAPKFDEKGKPWTFKHQKNMFIELDKFTVKLKSGQNSISRKSSESSVTIPFGRTFRDLDKNRPDKTDVKATTKFDFCGCGWPENMLIPKGNERFEAELFVMISDYSDDKVQNSVTGKSCDAGSYCGLRDNQYPDRRSMGYPFDRQPRVPEEPTKRIKTLQEFLTPNMKVTDVFIEFNNQIDAAPKVNENVDNSEIEHPVDVDNNDVDEGKRKERKDRKERKERKERKDRKEQKERKERKKRKERKRNYSFDSSDSSSSDEDDSSGSSSSSEESRVSEPPLDPYALPTDEPLEPSPKIEEEPVYTFAAT
;
A
#
# COMPACT_ATOMS: atom_id res chain seq x y z
N MET A 1 4.02 -4.65 28.23
CA MET A 1 3.94 -3.96 26.92
C MET A 1 2.88 -2.87 27.00
N LYS A 2 2.94 -1.84 26.16
CA LYS A 2 1.84 -0.86 26.05
C LYS A 2 0.69 -1.48 25.25
N ALA A 3 -0.57 -1.24 25.62
CA ALA A 3 -1.73 -1.84 24.94
C ALA A 3 -1.72 -1.62 23.42
N LYS A 4 -1.30 -0.42 22.99
CA LYS A 4 -1.05 -0.04 21.60
C LYS A 4 -0.12 -1.01 20.84
N GLU A 5 0.99 -1.45 21.45
CA GLU A 5 1.90 -2.43 20.83
C GLU A 5 1.28 -3.84 20.81
N CYS A 6 0.44 -4.18 21.80
CA CYS A 6 -0.24 -5.47 21.87
C CYS A 6 -1.30 -5.68 20.77
N LEU A 7 -1.87 -4.61 20.21
CA LEU A 7 -2.85 -4.68 19.11
C LEU A 7 -2.27 -5.39 17.88
N LEU A 8 -0.96 -5.25 17.61
CA LEU A 8 -0.30 -5.89 16.48
C LEU A 8 -0.13 -7.41 16.63
N LEU A 9 -0.18 -7.93 17.86
CA LEU A 9 -0.18 -9.37 18.15
C LEU A 9 -1.54 -10.04 17.86
N LEU A 10 -2.61 -9.25 17.71
CA LEU A 10 -3.94 -9.80 17.39
C LEU A 10 -4.03 -10.32 15.95
N PHE A 11 -3.13 -9.89 15.07
CA PHE A 11 -3.02 -10.33 13.67
C PHE A 11 -2.16 -11.60 13.47
N ASP A 12 -1.45 -12.05 14.51
CA ASP A 12 -0.73 -13.33 14.51
C ASP A 12 -1.72 -14.48 14.75
N ARG A 13 -1.56 -15.57 13.98
CA ARG A 13 -2.34 -16.82 14.05
C ARG A 13 -3.87 -16.59 14.19
N PRO A 14 -4.55 -16.14 13.12
CA PRO A 14 -5.91 -15.60 13.22
C PRO A 14 -6.99 -16.56 13.75
N LYS A 15 -6.84 -17.88 13.57
CA LYS A 15 -7.80 -18.87 14.09
C LYS A 15 -7.43 -19.39 15.48
N GLU A 16 -6.15 -19.36 15.88
CA GLU A 16 -5.74 -19.70 17.23
C GLU A 16 -6.32 -18.74 18.28
N SER A 17 -6.92 -19.27 19.35
CA SER A 17 -7.36 -18.49 20.51
C SER A 17 -6.23 -17.69 21.17
N LEU A 18 -6.56 -16.58 21.82
CA LEU A 18 -5.68 -15.77 22.67
C LEU A 18 -5.15 -16.50 23.92
N SER A 19 -5.75 -17.64 24.27
CA SER A 19 -5.19 -18.58 25.26
C SER A 19 -3.86 -19.20 24.81
N ILE A 20 -3.60 -19.25 23.49
CA ILE A 20 -2.35 -19.73 22.90
C ILE A 20 -1.39 -18.53 22.72
N PRO A 21 -0.10 -18.62 23.11
CA PRO A 21 0.89 -17.55 22.96
C PRO A 21 0.98 -16.96 21.54
N LYS A 22 1.23 -15.65 21.46
CA LYS A 22 1.27 -14.87 20.21
C LYS A 22 2.60 -14.15 19.97
N GLY A 23 2.96 -14.02 18.70
CA GLY A 23 4.25 -13.49 18.23
C GLY A 23 5.45 -14.43 18.54
N PRO A 24 6.65 -14.10 18.04
CA PRO A 24 7.87 -14.89 18.25
C PRO A 24 8.29 -14.93 19.72
N ASP A 25 8.06 -13.82 20.44
CA ASP A 25 8.26 -13.66 21.89
C ASP A 25 7.42 -14.62 22.76
N GLY A 26 6.43 -15.32 22.19
CA GLY A 26 5.51 -16.19 22.95
C GLY A 26 4.66 -15.42 23.96
N VAL A 27 4.20 -14.23 23.60
CA VAL A 27 3.45 -13.31 24.47
C VAL A 27 2.13 -13.94 24.90
N ARG A 28 1.84 -13.93 26.20
CA ARG A 28 0.60 -14.50 26.77
C ARG A 28 -0.41 -13.42 27.11
N PHE A 29 -1.65 -13.58 26.65
CA PHE A 29 -2.77 -12.72 27.03
C PHE A 29 -3.52 -13.33 28.22
N ILE A 30 -3.60 -12.59 29.33
CA ILE A 30 -4.54 -12.87 30.42
C ILE A 30 -5.81 -12.08 30.10
N VAL A 31 -6.81 -12.77 29.57
CA VAL A 31 -8.10 -12.22 29.14
C VAL A 31 -9.15 -12.46 30.23
N PRO A 32 -10.06 -11.51 30.53
CA PRO A 32 -11.24 -11.78 31.36
C PRO A 32 -12.03 -13.00 30.85
N LYS A 33 -12.55 -13.82 31.77
CA LYS A 33 -13.29 -15.05 31.45
C LYS A 33 -14.47 -14.74 30.53
N GLU A 34 -15.16 -13.64 30.80
CA GLU A 34 -16.37 -13.15 30.14
C GLU A 34 -16.15 -12.82 28.65
N TYR A 35 -14.89 -12.69 28.21
CA TYR A 35 -14.52 -12.42 26.81
C TYR A 35 -14.20 -13.70 26.03
N LEU A 36 -13.81 -14.78 26.70
CA LEU A 36 -13.64 -16.10 26.09
C LEU A 36 -14.97 -16.60 25.53
N LYS A 37 -14.93 -17.58 24.63
CA LYS A 37 -16.14 -18.33 24.24
C LYS A 37 -16.65 -19.18 25.41
N GLU A 38 -17.96 -19.45 25.42
CA GLU A 38 -18.64 -20.29 26.43
C GLU A 38 -17.98 -21.67 26.61
N GLU A 39 -17.56 -22.32 25.53
CA GLU A 39 -16.81 -23.61 25.56
C GLU A 39 -15.54 -23.54 26.44
N PHE A 40 -14.83 -22.41 26.44
CA PHE A 40 -13.65 -22.19 27.28
C PHE A 40 -14.00 -21.63 28.67
N GLN A 41 -15.12 -20.91 28.81
CA GLN A 41 -15.61 -20.45 30.12
C GLN A 41 -15.97 -21.63 31.04
N ASN A 42 -16.62 -22.66 30.47
CA ASN A 42 -17.00 -23.85 31.22
C ASN A 42 -15.77 -24.67 31.66
N LEU A 43 -14.76 -24.81 30.78
CA LEU A 43 -13.49 -25.46 31.12
C LEU A 43 -12.70 -24.71 32.21
N VAL A 44 -12.79 -23.37 32.25
CA VAL A 44 -12.19 -22.56 33.34
C VAL A 44 -12.88 -22.85 34.68
N ASP A 45 -14.20 -23.05 34.71
CA ASP A 45 -14.93 -23.37 35.95
C ASP A 45 -14.70 -24.82 36.40
N GLU A 46 -14.82 -25.79 35.49
CA GLU A 46 -14.68 -27.22 35.78
C GLU A 46 -13.30 -27.58 36.33
N HIS A 47 -12.28 -26.77 36.03
CA HIS A 47 -10.88 -27.07 36.36
C HIS A 47 -10.19 -26.03 37.25
N GLN A 48 -10.89 -25.14 37.97
CA GLN A 48 -10.27 -24.09 38.79
C GLN A 48 -9.13 -24.57 39.74
N PRO A 49 -9.19 -25.75 40.41
CA PRO A 49 -8.07 -26.23 41.24
C PRO A 49 -6.83 -26.65 40.45
N ARG A 50 -6.96 -26.95 39.15
CA ARG A 50 -5.88 -27.39 38.25
C ARG A 50 -5.40 -26.30 37.29
N TRP A 51 -6.19 -25.26 37.04
CA TRP A 51 -5.86 -24.14 36.14
C TRP A 51 -5.34 -22.89 36.87
N GLN A 52 -4.82 -23.07 38.08
CA GLN A 52 -3.80 -22.13 38.59
C GLN A 52 -2.60 -22.17 37.63
N PHE A 53 -2.32 -21.03 36.96
CA PHE A 53 -1.26 -20.89 35.97
C PHE A 53 0.13 -21.11 36.60
N THR A 54 0.58 -22.38 36.60
CA THR A 54 1.95 -22.77 36.92
C THR A 54 2.82 -22.75 35.65
N PRO A 55 4.16 -22.59 35.75
CA PRO A 55 4.97 -22.17 34.60
C PRO A 55 5.08 -23.16 33.42
N ASN A 56 4.71 -24.43 33.63
CA ASN A 56 5.17 -25.58 32.84
C ASN A 56 4.07 -26.32 32.03
N ILE A 57 3.08 -25.60 31.49
CA ILE A 57 2.33 -26.13 30.34
C ILE A 57 3.08 -25.78 29.06
N ALA A 58 4.02 -26.67 28.74
CA ALA A 58 4.68 -26.82 27.44
C ALA A 58 4.83 -28.32 27.16
N ARG A 59 3.71 -28.98 26.79
CA ARG A 59 3.64 -30.32 26.17
C ARG A 59 2.17 -30.63 25.83
N LEU A 60 1.75 -30.24 24.62
CA LEU A 60 0.65 -30.90 23.91
C LEU A 60 1.29 -31.86 22.89
N SER A 61 2.12 -32.77 23.40
CA SER A 61 2.79 -33.82 22.63
C SER A 61 1.90 -35.07 22.62
N ILE A 62 1.15 -35.27 21.54
CA ILE A 62 0.37 -36.49 21.34
C ILE A 62 1.29 -37.58 20.77
N THR A 63 1.98 -38.29 21.65
CA THR A 63 2.64 -39.58 21.37
C THR A 63 2.65 -40.45 22.63
N PRO A 64 2.52 -41.79 22.52
CA PRO A 64 2.69 -42.68 23.66
C PRO A 64 4.11 -42.65 24.23
N ARG A 65 4.25 -42.87 25.54
CA ARG A 65 5.55 -43.09 26.18
C ARG A 65 6.10 -44.48 25.84
N THR A 66 7.25 -44.52 25.18
CA THR A 66 8.30 -45.51 25.45
C THR A 66 9.67 -44.85 25.37
N ASP A 67 10.52 -45.23 26.32
CA ASP A 67 11.99 -45.23 26.32
C ASP A 67 12.81 -43.93 26.53
N PHE A 68 13.93 -44.18 27.20
CA PHE A 68 15.01 -43.30 27.63
C PHE A 68 15.83 -42.82 26.41
N THR A 69 16.59 -41.72 26.42
CA THR A 69 17.34 -41.06 27.51
C THR A 69 17.25 -39.53 27.42
N ALA A 70 17.41 -38.84 28.56
CA ALA A 70 17.59 -37.38 28.58
C ALA A 70 19.04 -37.05 28.94
N SER A 71 19.71 -36.26 28.09
CA SER A 71 20.94 -35.55 28.45
C SER A 71 20.58 -34.21 29.10
N GLU A 72 21.14 -33.94 30.28
CA GLU A 72 21.02 -32.66 30.97
C GLU A 72 21.98 -31.64 30.33
N ASP A 73 21.56 -30.98 29.24
CA ASP A 73 22.26 -29.83 28.64
C ASP A 73 21.33 -29.07 27.67
N ASP A 74 20.59 -28.08 28.17
CA ASP A 74 19.93 -27.02 27.38
C ASP A 74 19.92 -25.72 28.21
N ASP A 75 21.12 -25.21 28.50
CA ASP A 75 21.37 -24.08 29.41
C ASP A 75 21.03 -22.72 28.77
N ARG A 76 19.78 -22.59 28.27
CA ARG A 76 19.22 -21.35 27.75
C ARG A 76 18.50 -20.58 28.87
N PRO A 77 18.82 -19.29 29.08
CA PRO A 77 18.26 -18.52 30.19
C PRO A 77 16.75 -18.44 30.10
N GLN A 78 16.10 -18.65 31.25
CA GLN A 78 14.65 -18.78 31.37
C GLN A 78 13.94 -17.42 31.24
N HIS A 79 13.88 -16.89 30.01
CA HIS A 79 13.26 -15.60 29.71
C HIS A 79 11.85 -15.47 30.29
N ASP A 80 11.63 -14.37 31.03
CA ASP A 80 10.31 -13.97 31.53
C ASP A 80 9.31 -13.86 30.37
N LYS A 81 8.34 -14.78 30.33
CA LYS A 81 7.33 -14.88 29.27
C LYS A 81 6.41 -13.65 29.33
N LYS A 82 6.72 -12.67 28.47
CA LYS A 82 6.01 -11.38 28.35
C LYS A 82 4.50 -11.60 28.41
N THR A 83 3.86 -11.01 29.42
CA THR A 83 2.43 -11.24 29.70
C THR A 83 1.67 -9.91 29.60
N VAL A 84 0.51 -9.95 28.93
CA VAL A 84 -0.39 -8.82 28.71
C VAL A 84 -1.67 -9.10 29.50
N ARG A 85 -1.97 -8.29 30.53
CA ARG A 85 -3.25 -8.35 31.24
C ARG A 85 -4.25 -7.45 30.53
N VAL A 86 -5.32 -8.03 30.00
CA VAL A 86 -6.42 -7.31 29.35
C VAL A 86 -7.35 -6.77 30.44
N LYS A 87 -7.77 -5.52 30.30
CA LYS A 87 -8.67 -4.85 31.26
C LYS A 87 -10.10 -5.36 31.09
N TYR A 88 -10.78 -5.67 32.20
CA TYR A 88 -12.23 -5.85 32.15
C TYR A 88 -12.92 -4.50 32.02
N ILE A 89 -13.80 -4.38 31.02
CA ILE A 89 -14.72 -3.27 30.81
C ILE A 89 -16.09 -3.84 30.39
N PRO A 90 -17.21 -3.17 30.67
CA PRO A 90 -18.48 -3.48 30.03
C PRO A 90 -18.34 -3.27 28.52
N LEU A 91 -18.60 -4.30 27.72
CA LEU A 91 -18.49 -4.26 26.26
C LEU A 91 -19.85 -4.00 25.59
N PRO A 92 -19.86 -3.36 24.40
CA PRO A 92 -21.04 -3.35 23.53
C PRO A 92 -21.41 -4.77 23.09
N SER A 93 -22.68 -4.98 22.72
CA SER A 93 -23.11 -6.26 22.16
C SER A 93 -22.41 -6.53 20.82
N LEU A 94 -21.95 -7.78 20.65
CA LEU A 94 -21.33 -8.26 19.42
C LEU A 94 -22.29 -9.08 18.54
N ALA A 95 -23.56 -9.24 18.91
CA ALA A 95 -24.51 -10.16 18.25
C ALA A 95 -24.57 -9.99 16.72
N GLU A 96 -24.79 -8.76 16.26
CA GLU A 96 -24.84 -8.35 14.85
C GLU A 96 -23.54 -8.63 14.08
N VAL A 97 -22.38 -8.52 14.76
CA VAL A 97 -21.06 -8.80 14.15
C VAL A 97 -20.62 -10.26 14.29
N THR A 98 -21.46 -11.09 14.90
CA THR A 98 -21.35 -12.56 14.94
C THR A 98 -22.39 -13.27 14.07
N GLU A 99 -23.16 -12.53 13.26
CA GLU A 99 -24.07 -13.11 12.25
C GLU A 99 -23.32 -13.81 11.11
N ILE A 100 -22.05 -13.46 10.86
CA ILE A 100 -21.14 -14.21 10.00
C ILE A 100 -20.37 -15.21 10.86
N GLY A 101 -20.56 -16.50 10.60
CA GLY A 101 -19.94 -17.59 11.32
C GLY A 101 -18.41 -17.57 11.25
N LYS A 102 -17.76 -18.08 12.30
CA LYS A 102 -16.29 -18.02 12.42
C LYS A 102 -15.53 -18.80 11.33
N ASN A 103 -16.20 -19.75 10.68
CA ASN A 103 -15.68 -20.56 9.57
C ASN A 103 -16.46 -20.34 8.26
N GLU A 104 -17.16 -19.22 8.11
CA GLU A 104 -17.79 -18.82 6.84
C GLU A 104 -16.85 -17.95 6.00
N ASN A 105 -17.16 -17.78 4.72
CA ASN A 105 -16.41 -16.85 3.87
C ASN A 105 -16.83 -15.39 4.12
N PHE A 106 -15.87 -14.46 4.09
CA PHE A 106 -16.13 -13.03 4.20
C PHE A 106 -15.70 -12.31 2.92
N SER A 107 -16.49 -11.33 2.48
CA SER A 107 -16.29 -10.60 1.22
C SER A 107 -16.81 -9.17 1.35
N LEU A 108 -16.09 -8.22 0.74
CA LEU A 108 -16.48 -6.81 0.70
C LEU A 108 -17.45 -6.47 -0.45
N PHE A 109 -17.76 -7.41 -1.35
CA PHE A 109 -18.76 -7.21 -2.41
C PHE A 109 -20.19 -7.57 -1.98
N ILE A 110 -20.35 -8.19 -0.80
CA ILE A 110 -21.63 -8.67 -0.30
C ILE A 110 -22.25 -7.61 0.64
N PRO A 111 -23.43 -7.03 0.34
CA PRO A 111 -23.99 -5.91 1.12
C PRO A 111 -24.26 -6.22 2.60
N LYS A 112 -24.58 -7.47 2.94
CA LYS A 112 -24.67 -7.94 4.34
C LYS A 112 -23.33 -7.83 5.06
N HIS A 113 -22.27 -8.32 4.42
CA HIS A 113 -20.91 -8.31 4.98
C HIS A 113 -20.33 -6.88 5.05
N GLN A 114 -20.64 -6.01 4.09
CA GLN A 114 -20.33 -4.58 4.14
C GLN A 114 -20.92 -3.92 5.40
N ARG A 115 -22.22 -4.11 5.67
CA ARG A 115 -22.90 -3.58 6.87
C ARG A 115 -22.26 -4.09 8.16
N ILE A 116 -22.00 -5.39 8.24
CA ILE A 116 -21.40 -6.03 9.43
C ILE A 116 -19.98 -5.53 9.68
N ALA A 117 -19.17 -5.35 8.62
CA ALA A 117 -17.84 -4.75 8.73
C ALA A 117 -17.92 -3.29 9.19
N ALA A 118 -18.80 -2.49 8.58
CA ALA A 118 -19.07 -1.10 8.98
C ALA A 118 -19.46 -0.98 10.47
N LYS A 119 -20.26 -1.93 10.98
CA LYS A 119 -20.61 -2.01 12.40
C LYS A 119 -19.40 -2.30 13.29
N LEU A 120 -18.59 -3.31 12.98
CA LEU A 120 -17.42 -3.65 13.78
C LEU A 120 -16.36 -2.54 13.79
N ILE A 121 -16.13 -1.90 12.63
CA ILE A 121 -15.28 -0.70 12.51
C ILE A 121 -15.82 0.41 13.41
N SER A 122 -17.14 0.64 13.41
CA SER A 122 -17.77 1.67 14.23
C SER A 122 -17.50 1.47 15.72
N LEU A 123 -17.60 0.23 16.22
CA LEU A 123 -17.33 -0.12 17.62
C LEU A 123 -15.86 0.09 17.99
N PHE A 124 -14.91 -0.30 17.13
CA PHE A 124 -13.47 -0.06 17.37
C PHE A 124 -13.11 1.44 17.32
N MET A 125 -13.78 2.23 16.48
CA MET A 125 -13.62 3.68 16.42
C MET A 125 -14.20 4.40 17.66
N GLU A 126 -15.18 3.80 18.36
CA GLU A 126 -15.86 4.38 19.53
C GLU A 126 -15.15 4.17 20.88
N MET A 127 -14.17 3.26 20.97
CA MET A 127 -13.41 3.04 22.20
C MET A 127 -12.55 4.27 22.56
N LYS A 128 -12.49 4.66 23.84
CA LYS A 128 -11.89 5.96 24.23
C LYS A 128 -10.38 6.01 24.00
N ASP A 129 -9.70 4.89 24.21
CA ASP A 129 -8.24 4.76 24.18
C ASP A 129 -7.81 3.37 23.70
N CYS A 130 -6.50 3.17 23.55
CA CYS A 130 -5.89 1.91 23.14
C CYS A 130 -6.12 0.74 24.13
N ASP A 131 -6.41 1.00 25.41
CA ASP A 131 -6.63 -0.04 26.42
C ASP A 131 -8.09 -0.54 26.38
N GLU A 132 -9.06 0.36 26.20
CA GLU A 132 -10.45 -0.02 25.89
C GLU A 132 -10.54 -0.70 24.52
N LEU A 133 -9.83 -0.20 23.50
CA LEU A 133 -9.74 -0.83 22.18
C LEU A 133 -9.15 -2.24 22.27
N LEU A 134 -8.04 -2.44 22.97
CA LEU A 134 -7.44 -3.78 23.16
C LEU A 134 -8.43 -4.72 23.86
N SER A 135 -9.19 -4.23 24.82
CA SER A 135 -10.16 -5.02 25.58
C SER A 135 -11.33 -5.50 24.70
N LEU A 136 -11.90 -4.60 23.88
CA LEU A 136 -12.92 -4.96 22.89
C LEU A 136 -12.35 -5.88 21.79
N ALA A 137 -11.17 -5.58 21.27
CA ALA A 137 -10.53 -6.35 20.19
C ALA A 137 -10.20 -7.79 20.64
N CYS A 138 -9.74 -7.99 21.89
CA CYS A 138 -9.52 -9.33 22.44
C CYS A 138 -10.83 -10.16 22.51
N CYS A 139 -11.95 -9.56 22.92
CA CYS A 139 -13.25 -10.24 22.94
C CYS A 139 -13.77 -10.54 21.52
N ALA A 140 -13.68 -9.57 20.61
CA ALA A 140 -14.08 -9.73 19.22
C ALA A 140 -13.29 -10.86 18.52
N ARG A 141 -11.97 -10.93 18.72
CA ARG A 141 -11.08 -11.93 18.11
C ARG A 141 -11.47 -13.38 18.43
N GLU A 142 -12.00 -13.65 19.62
CA GLU A 142 -12.43 -15.00 20.01
C GLU A 142 -13.75 -15.40 19.31
N ARG A 143 -14.61 -14.44 18.96
CA ARG A 143 -16.03 -14.68 18.57
C ARG A 143 -16.33 -14.42 17.09
N VAL A 144 -15.76 -13.34 16.53
CA VAL A 144 -16.00 -12.87 15.16
C VAL A 144 -15.22 -13.69 14.14
N ASN A 145 -15.71 -13.75 12.90
CA ASN A 145 -14.97 -14.28 11.75
C ASN A 145 -13.55 -13.68 11.63
N PRO A 146 -12.47 -14.47 11.47
CA PRO A 146 -11.10 -13.97 11.55
C PRO A 146 -10.75 -12.90 10.51
N LEU A 147 -11.29 -13.03 9.29
CA LEU A 147 -10.99 -12.11 8.19
C LEU A 147 -11.76 -10.79 8.35
N LEU A 148 -13.03 -10.86 8.74
CA LEU A 148 -13.83 -9.70 9.16
C LEU A 148 -13.16 -8.94 10.32
N PHE A 149 -12.68 -9.66 11.33
CA PHE A 149 -11.96 -9.08 12.47
C PHE A 149 -10.67 -8.37 12.02
N HIS A 150 -9.85 -9.04 11.18
CA HIS A 150 -8.61 -8.47 10.64
C HIS A 150 -8.88 -7.20 9.82
N TYR A 151 -9.85 -7.25 8.90
CA TYR A 151 -10.25 -6.11 8.09
C TYR A 151 -10.73 -4.94 8.96
N ALA A 152 -11.70 -5.18 9.86
CA ALA A 152 -12.28 -4.13 10.67
C ALA A 152 -11.28 -3.51 11.66
N LEU A 153 -10.40 -4.32 12.26
CA LEU A 153 -9.33 -3.81 13.12
C LEU A 153 -8.31 -3.01 12.29
N SER A 154 -7.89 -3.52 11.12
CA SER A 154 -6.97 -2.80 10.22
C SER A 154 -7.54 -1.44 9.80
N VAL A 155 -8.81 -1.35 9.40
CA VAL A 155 -9.46 -0.06 9.11
C VAL A 155 -9.47 0.84 10.35
N ALA A 156 -9.86 0.34 11.53
CA ALA A 156 -9.89 1.16 12.74
C ALA A 156 -8.50 1.72 13.11
N LEU A 157 -7.46 0.88 13.07
CA LEU A 157 -6.08 1.31 13.38
C LEU A 157 -5.54 2.33 12.36
N LEU A 158 -6.01 2.29 11.10
CA LEU A 158 -5.68 3.28 10.08
C LEU A 158 -6.36 4.65 10.28
N HIS A 159 -7.51 4.72 10.97
CA HIS A 159 -8.29 5.96 11.08
C HIS A 159 -8.28 6.60 12.48
N ARG A 160 -8.08 5.83 13.55
CA ARG A 160 -7.97 6.38 14.91
C ARG A 160 -6.71 7.25 15.05
N THR A 161 -6.85 8.35 15.79
CA THR A 161 -5.77 9.33 16.01
C THR A 161 -4.69 8.83 16.97
N ASP A 162 -5.03 7.94 17.91
CA ASP A 162 -4.11 7.37 18.90
C ASP A 162 -3.27 6.20 18.36
N THR A 163 -3.57 5.70 17.17
CA THR A 163 -2.88 4.58 16.51
C THR A 163 -2.24 4.92 15.16
N ARG A 164 -2.13 6.20 14.78
CA ARG A 164 -1.63 6.60 13.44
C ARG A 164 -0.23 6.08 13.09
N ASP A 165 0.64 5.99 14.11
CA ASP A 165 2.00 5.44 14.15
C ASP A 165 2.08 3.94 14.50
N LEU A 166 0.97 3.19 14.35
CA LEU A 166 1.03 1.73 14.25
C LEU A 166 1.18 1.32 12.79
N ASP A 167 2.21 0.53 12.53
CA ASP A 167 2.36 -0.22 11.30
C ASP A 167 1.53 -1.50 11.35
N LEU A 168 0.76 -1.75 10.30
CA LEU A 168 0.02 -3.00 10.17
C LEU A 168 0.88 -4.08 9.48
N PRO A 169 0.80 -5.34 9.92
CA PRO A 169 1.44 -6.43 9.19
C PRO A 169 0.73 -6.62 7.85
N SER A 170 1.50 -6.85 6.78
CA SER A 170 0.93 -7.13 5.46
C SER A 170 0.04 -8.38 5.51
N VAL A 171 -1.17 -8.32 4.94
CA VAL A 171 -2.21 -9.34 5.13
C VAL A 171 -1.79 -10.75 4.67
N VAL A 172 -0.82 -10.86 3.76
CA VAL A 172 -0.18 -12.14 3.36
C VAL A 172 0.43 -12.90 4.54
N PHE A 173 0.86 -12.22 5.60
CA PHE A 173 1.40 -12.85 6.82
C PHE A 173 0.32 -13.31 7.81
N SER A 174 -0.93 -12.90 7.62
CA SER A 174 -2.08 -13.39 8.41
C SER A 174 -2.87 -14.46 7.65
N PHE A 175 -3.08 -14.27 6.35
CA PHE A 175 -3.85 -15.16 5.47
C PHE A 175 -3.08 -15.46 4.17
N PRO A 176 -1.95 -16.20 4.26
CA PRO A 176 -1.12 -16.54 3.10
C PRO A 176 -1.85 -17.38 2.05
N ASP A 177 -2.89 -18.11 2.45
CA ASP A 177 -3.75 -18.98 1.65
C ASP A 177 -4.54 -18.29 0.54
N ARG A 178 -4.62 -16.95 0.59
CA ARG A 178 -5.22 -16.11 -0.44
C ARG A 178 -4.22 -15.70 -1.53
N TYR A 179 -2.93 -15.95 -1.30
CA TYR A 179 -1.84 -15.49 -2.16
C TYR A 179 -0.98 -16.63 -2.74
N ILE A 180 -1.08 -17.83 -2.15
CA ILE A 180 -0.14 -18.94 -2.34
C ILE A 180 -0.91 -20.22 -2.64
N ASP A 181 -0.36 -21.04 -3.55
CA ASP A 181 -0.91 -22.35 -3.92
C ASP A 181 -1.18 -23.24 -2.70
N SER A 182 -2.37 -23.84 -2.67
CA SER A 182 -2.81 -24.87 -1.72
C SER A 182 -1.77 -25.97 -1.47
N THR A 183 -0.98 -26.38 -2.47
CA THR A 183 0.00 -27.46 -2.32
C THR A 183 1.17 -27.10 -1.38
N VAL A 184 1.48 -25.81 -1.21
CA VAL A 184 2.51 -25.35 -0.26
C VAL A 184 2.11 -25.71 1.17
N PHE A 185 0.84 -25.51 1.52
CA PHE A 185 0.33 -25.77 2.87
C PHE A 185 0.33 -27.25 3.23
N ALA A 186 0.10 -28.14 2.25
CA ALA A 186 0.22 -29.58 2.43
C ALA A 186 1.66 -30.02 2.80
N ARG A 187 2.67 -29.23 2.41
CA ARG A 187 4.10 -29.49 2.67
C ARG A 187 4.64 -28.82 3.93
N VAL A 188 3.87 -27.94 4.58
CA VAL A 188 4.28 -27.29 5.83
C VAL A 188 4.60 -28.31 6.95
N PRO A 189 3.84 -29.42 7.16
CA PRO A 189 4.21 -30.46 8.13
C PRO A 189 5.56 -31.12 7.84
N GLU A 190 5.92 -31.33 6.57
CA GLU A 190 7.21 -31.90 6.14
C GLU A 190 8.40 -31.02 6.55
N VAL A 191 8.18 -29.70 6.61
CA VAL A 191 9.19 -28.70 6.97
C VAL A 191 9.19 -28.42 8.48
N THR A 192 8.01 -28.33 9.13
CA THR A 192 7.92 -27.94 10.54
C THR A 192 8.38 -29.02 11.51
N VAL A 193 8.39 -30.29 11.10
CA VAL A 193 9.01 -31.41 11.86
C VAL A 193 10.55 -31.27 11.96
N LEU A 194 11.18 -30.51 11.06
CA LEU A 194 12.62 -30.23 11.12
C LEU A 194 12.92 -29.06 12.08
N PRO A 195 14.05 -29.13 12.83
CA PRO A 195 14.61 -27.97 13.53
C PRO A 195 14.76 -26.77 12.60
N GLU A 196 14.53 -25.56 13.11
CA GLU A 196 14.42 -24.34 12.31
C GLU A 196 15.64 -24.07 11.43
N ASN A 197 16.86 -24.30 11.96
CA ASN A 197 18.12 -24.18 11.23
C ASN A 197 18.34 -25.24 10.12
N LYS A 198 17.42 -26.19 9.94
CA LYS A 198 17.42 -27.22 8.88
C LYS A 198 16.22 -27.10 7.93
N ARG A 199 15.36 -26.08 8.08
CA ARG A 199 14.18 -25.89 7.24
C ARG A 199 14.57 -25.33 5.86
N ALA A 200 14.47 -26.15 4.82
CA ALA A 200 14.58 -25.70 3.44
C ALA A 200 13.34 -24.88 3.03
N PRO A 201 13.48 -23.75 2.32
CA PRO A 201 12.34 -22.98 1.84
C PRO A 201 11.50 -23.76 0.80
N ILE A 202 10.17 -23.74 0.94
CA ILE A 202 9.26 -24.37 -0.03
C ILE A 202 9.21 -23.49 -1.29
N ILE A 203 9.37 -24.07 -2.48
CA ILE A 203 9.33 -23.35 -3.75
C ILE A 203 7.91 -23.36 -4.32
N ILE A 204 7.35 -22.18 -4.59
CA ILE A 204 6.15 -22.01 -5.41
C ILE A 204 6.56 -22.08 -6.90
N PRO A 205 6.01 -23.01 -7.70
CA PRO A 205 6.20 -23.01 -9.14
C PRO A 205 5.38 -21.89 -9.79
N MET A 206 5.93 -21.22 -10.80
CA MET A 206 5.21 -20.17 -11.56
C MET A 206 3.98 -20.71 -12.32
N ASN A 207 4.02 -21.98 -12.71
CA ASN A 207 2.95 -22.65 -13.46
C ASN A 207 2.20 -23.61 -12.53
N TYR A 208 1.14 -23.12 -11.88
CA TYR A 208 0.28 -23.90 -10.96
C TYR A 208 -1.23 -23.73 -11.27
N THR A 209 -1.66 -22.54 -11.70
CA THR A 209 -3.06 -22.30 -12.12
C THR A 209 -3.37 -22.93 -13.47
N ALA A 210 -2.50 -22.77 -14.45
CA ALA A 210 -2.58 -23.44 -15.74
C ALA A 210 -1.17 -23.79 -16.29
N SER A 211 -1.13 -24.24 -17.55
CA SER A 211 0.10 -24.48 -18.32
C SER A 211 0.09 -23.59 -19.57
N ASN A 212 1.19 -23.57 -20.32
CA ASN A 212 1.32 -22.78 -21.56
C ASN A 212 0.38 -23.23 -22.71
N LEU A 213 -0.48 -24.22 -22.50
CA LEU A 213 -1.60 -24.55 -23.40
C LEU A 213 -2.80 -23.59 -23.24
N GLU A 214 -2.86 -22.84 -22.13
CA GLU A 214 -3.85 -21.79 -21.89
C GLU A 214 -3.20 -20.44 -22.24
N ASP A 215 -3.78 -19.70 -23.20
CA ASP A 215 -3.21 -18.45 -23.68
C ASP A 215 -3.23 -17.34 -22.62
N GLU A 216 -4.25 -17.31 -21.75
CA GLU A 216 -4.28 -16.39 -20.61
C GLU A 216 -3.21 -16.71 -19.55
N HIS A 217 -2.61 -17.91 -19.56
CA HIS A 217 -1.52 -18.27 -18.64
C HIS A 217 -0.23 -17.49 -18.91
N ARG A 218 -0.01 -17.03 -20.14
CA ARG A 218 1.19 -16.24 -20.53
C ARG A 218 1.42 -15.01 -19.65
N ILE A 219 0.34 -14.44 -19.10
CA ILE A 219 0.31 -13.25 -18.24
C ILE A 219 -0.07 -13.55 -16.77
N ALA A 220 -0.02 -14.82 -16.36
CA ALA A 220 -0.25 -15.22 -14.96
C ALA A 220 0.70 -14.47 -14.00
N TYR A 221 1.94 -14.19 -14.42
CA TYR A 221 2.91 -13.40 -13.64
C TYR A 221 2.44 -11.99 -13.25
N PHE A 222 1.44 -11.42 -13.94
CA PHE A 222 0.83 -10.14 -13.59
C PHE A 222 -0.45 -10.35 -12.76
N ARG A 223 -1.33 -11.26 -13.22
CA ARG A 223 -2.62 -11.56 -12.55
C ARG A 223 -2.41 -12.09 -11.12
N GLU A 224 -1.39 -12.91 -10.94
CA GLU A 224 -1.18 -13.72 -9.74
C GLU A 224 0.00 -13.26 -8.89
N ASP A 225 0.65 -12.15 -9.26
CA ASP A 225 1.67 -11.52 -8.42
C ASP A 225 1.11 -11.13 -7.05
N ILE A 226 1.87 -11.44 -6.01
CA ILE A 226 1.46 -11.23 -4.63
C ILE A 226 1.42 -9.73 -4.32
N GLY A 227 2.35 -8.93 -4.85
CA GLY A 227 2.39 -7.49 -4.67
C GLY A 227 1.22 -6.76 -5.33
N VAL A 228 0.83 -7.15 -6.55
CA VAL A 228 -0.33 -6.59 -7.28
C VAL A 228 -1.64 -6.89 -6.53
N ASN A 229 -1.82 -8.13 -6.08
CA ASN A 229 -3.00 -8.52 -5.30
C ASN A 229 -3.01 -7.88 -3.89
N LEU A 230 -1.84 -7.63 -3.29
CA LEU A 230 -1.71 -6.86 -2.05
C LEU A 230 -2.04 -5.37 -2.26
N HIS A 231 -1.63 -4.76 -3.39
CA HIS A 231 -1.98 -3.38 -3.72
C HIS A 231 -3.50 -3.18 -3.76
N HIS A 232 -4.20 -4.02 -4.52
CA HIS A 232 -5.65 -3.96 -4.69
C HIS A 232 -6.41 -4.17 -3.37
N TRP A 233 -5.98 -5.12 -2.54
CA TRP A 233 -6.52 -5.28 -1.17
C TRP A 233 -6.29 -4.03 -0.31
N HIS A 234 -5.06 -3.51 -0.25
CA HIS A 234 -4.75 -2.33 0.57
C HIS A 234 -5.44 -1.06 0.05
N TRP A 235 -5.70 -0.95 -1.25
CA TRP A 235 -6.47 0.16 -1.80
C TRP A 235 -7.92 0.15 -1.29
N HIS A 236 -8.62 -0.99 -1.38
CA HIS A 236 -9.98 -1.14 -0.83
C HIS A 236 -10.04 -1.13 0.72
N LEU A 237 -8.93 -1.40 1.41
CA LEU A 237 -8.78 -1.20 2.85
C LEU A 237 -8.69 0.30 3.22
N VAL A 238 -7.99 1.11 2.41
CA VAL A 238 -7.87 2.56 2.61
C VAL A 238 -9.12 3.30 2.11
N TYR A 239 -9.78 2.82 1.06
CA TYR A 239 -10.95 3.44 0.44
C TYR A 239 -12.21 2.55 0.50
N PRO A 240 -12.71 2.23 1.72
CA PRO A 240 -13.87 1.36 1.91
C PRO A 240 -15.15 1.97 1.34
N MET A 241 -16.06 1.10 0.87
CA MET A 241 -17.33 1.47 0.22
C MET A 241 -18.44 1.86 1.21
N GLU A 242 -18.39 1.29 2.42
CA GLU A 242 -19.44 1.29 3.43
C GLU A 242 -18.83 1.55 4.81
N GLY A 243 -19.52 2.29 5.69
CA GLY A 243 -18.95 2.70 6.96
C GLY A 243 -19.45 4.04 7.50
N LYS A 244 -18.81 4.53 8.56
CA LYS A 244 -19.00 5.91 9.01
C LYS A 244 -18.52 6.90 7.95
N ILE A 245 -19.20 8.04 7.86
CA ILE A 245 -18.96 9.02 6.78
C ILE A 245 -17.55 9.61 6.81
N ASP A 246 -16.92 9.73 7.97
CA ASP A 246 -15.53 10.18 8.15
C ASP A 246 -14.49 9.12 7.74
N VAL A 247 -14.85 7.83 7.79
CA VAL A 247 -14.01 6.73 7.28
C VAL A 247 -14.12 6.61 5.76
N VAL A 248 -15.33 6.73 5.18
CA VAL A 248 -15.56 6.56 3.74
C VAL A 248 -15.23 7.82 2.93
N LYS A 249 -15.60 9.02 3.40
CA LYS A 249 -15.52 10.28 2.63
C LYS A 249 -14.10 10.87 2.61
N LYS A 250 -13.21 10.21 1.87
CA LYS A 250 -11.88 10.72 1.51
C LYS A 250 -11.94 11.59 0.25
N ASP A 251 -10.95 12.47 0.11
CA ASP A 251 -10.81 13.39 -1.03
C ASP A 251 -10.75 12.61 -2.36
N ARG A 252 -11.65 12.96 -3.30
CA ARG A 252 -11.72 12.46 -4.69
C ARG A 252 -11.66 10.93 -4.85
N ARG A 253 -12.22 10.18 -3.89
CA ARG A 253 -12.05 8.72 -3.85
C ARG A 253 -12.83 7.92 -4.91
N GLY A 254 -13.86 8.51 -5.52
CA GLY A 254 -14.55 7.98 -6.69
C GLY A 254 -13.76 8.22 -7.98
N GLU A 255 -13.10 9.37 -8.11
CA GLU A 255 -12.17 9.61 -9.21
C GLU A 255 -10.94 8.70 -9.10
N LEU A 256 -10.45 8.47 -7.87
CA LEU A 256 -9.37 7.53 -7.61
C LEU A 256 -9.79 6.07 -7.84
N PHE A 257 -11.04 5.70 -7.56
CA PHE A 257 -11.61 4.39 -7.93
C PHE A 257 -11.54 4.20 -9.45
N TYR A 258 -11.99 5.18 -10.24
CA TYR A 258 -11.82 5.16 -11.69
C TYR A 258 -10.34 5.04 -12.08
N TYR A 259 -9.48 5.91 -11.56
CA TYR A 259 -8.12 6.06 -12.08
C TYR A 259 -7.22 4.87 -11.75
N MET A 260 -7.28 4.36 -10.51
CA MET A 260 -6.48 3.19 -10.11
C MET A 260 -6.84 1.97 -10.97
N HIS A 261 -8.13 1.72 -11.21
CA HIS A 261 -8.58 0.63 -12.09
C HIS A 261 -8.25 0.90 -13.56
N GLN A 262 -8.43 2.12 -14.09
CA GLN A 262 -8.03 2.49 -15.44
C GLN A 262 -6.53 2.23 -15.66
N GLN A 263 -5.69 2.53 -14.67
CA GLN A 263 -4.25 2.27 -14.71
C GLN A 263 -3.90 0.78 -14.61
N ILE A 264 -4.62 -0.01 -13.82
CA ILE A 264 -4.55 -1.48 -13.88
C ILE A 264 -4.90 -1.97 -15.29
N MET A 265 -5.96 -1.44 -15.91
CA MET A 265 -6.38 -1.84 -17.25
C MET A 265 -5.36 -1.45 -18.33
N ALA A 266 -4.75 -0.27 -18.23
CA ALA A 266 -3.67 0.15 -19.12
C ALA A 266 -2.44 -0.75 -18.97
N ARG A 267 -1.99 -1.01 -17.73
CA ARG A 267 -0.86 -1.91 -17.41
C ARG A 267 -1.11 -3.34 -17.91
N TYR A 268 -2.28 -3.91 -17.60
CA TYR A 268 -2.65 -5.25 -18.06
C TYR A 268 -2.69 -5.37 -19.59
N ASN A 269 -3.24 -4.38 -20.30
CA ASN A 269 -3.25 -4.40 -21.76
C ASN A 269 -1.85 -4.21 -22.37
N PHE A 270 -0.96 -3.47 -21.71
CA PHE A 270 0.46 -3.39 -22.10
C PHE A 270 1.11 -4.78 -21.99
N GLU A 271 0.94 -5.48 -20.86
CA GLU A 271 1.47 -6.83 -20.63
C GLU A 271 0.89 -7.85 -21.63
N ARG A 272 -0.39 -7.74 -22.00
CA ARG A 272 -1.00 -8.56 -23.07
C ARG A 272 -0.26 -8.40 -24.39
N LEU A 273 -0.02 -7.15 -24.83
CA LEU A 273 0.73 -6.86 -26.05
C LEU A 273 2.17 -7.40 -25.98
N CYS A 274 2.85 -7.29 -24.83
CA CYS A 274 4.19 -7.85 -24.64
C CYS A 274 4.25 -9.38 -24.82
N ASN A 275 3.17 -10.12 -24.52
CA ASN A 275 3.10 -11.59 -24.64
C ASN A 275 2.30 -12.06 -25.87
N GLY A 276 2.06 -11.18 -26.85
CA GLY A 276 1.41 -11.50 -28.12
C GLY A 276 -0.12 -11.70 -28.03
N LEU A 277 -0.76 -11.16 -27.00
CA LEU A 277 -2.21 -11.20 -26.78
C LEU A 277 -2.86 -9.86 -27.18
N LYS A 278 -4.07 -9.93 -27.73
CA LYS A 278 -4.91 -8.74 -28.01
C LYS A 278 -5.30 -7.99 -26.72
N ARG A 279 -5.60 -6.68 -26.78
CA ARG A 279 -6.34 -5.98 -25.71
C ARG A 279 -7.55 -6.80 -25.25
N VAL A 280 -7.82 -6.75 -23.95
CA VAL A 280 -8.92 -7.48 -23.30
C VAL A 280 -10.29 -7.02 -23.82
N GLU A 281 -11.21 -7.98 -23.99
CA GLU A 281 -12.56 -7.70 -24.52
C GLU A 281 -13.55 -7.46 -23.37
N LYS A 282 -14.16 -6.27 -23.36
CA LYS A 282 -15.20 -5.91 -22.38
C LYS A 282 -16.40 -6.86 -22.42
N PHE A 283 -16.97 -7.17 -21.25
CA PHE A 283 -18.13 -8.03 -21.08
C PHE A 283 -19.43 -7.21 -21.11
N THR A 284 -19.91 -6.87 -22.31
CA THR A 284 -21.05 -5.95 -22.51
C THR A 284 -22.42 -6.60 -22.67
N ASN A 285 -22.50 -7.90 -22.97
CA ASN A 285 -23.77 -8.65 -22.98
C ASN A 285 -23.74 -9.65 -21.83
N PHE A 286 -24.55 -9.43 -20.80
CA PHE A 286 -24.51 -10.21 -19.57
C PHE A 286 -25.08 -11.63 -19.73
N ASN A 287 -25.74 -11.90 -20.86
CA ASN A 287 -26.26 -13.22 -21.22
C ASN A 287 -25.24 -14.08 -21.99
N ASP A 288 -24.11 -13.52 -22.44
CA ASP A 288 -23.12 -14.24 -23.25
C ASP A 288 -22.22 -15.18 -22.41
N PRO A 289 -21.65 -16.22 -23.03
CA PRO A 289 -20.81 -17.18 -22.32
C PRO A 289 -19.44 -16.56 -22.02
N ILE A 290 -18.99 -16.68 -20.77
CA ILE A 290 -17.63 -16.33 -20.37
C ILE A 290 -16.71 -17.43 -20.87
N LEU A 291 -15.91 -17.13 -21.89
CA LEU A 291 -15.05 -18.12 -22.55
C LEU A 291 -13.87 -18.51 -21.65
N GLU A 292 -13.36 -17.55 -20.89
CA GLU A 292 -12.16 -17.65 -20.07
C GLU A 292 -12.44 -18.51 -18.83
N ALA A 293 -11.91 -19.72 -18.79
CA ALA A 293 -11.90 -20.56 -17.59
C ALA A 293 -10.85 -20.05 -16.58
N TYR A 294 -11.03 -20.36 -15.29
CA TYR A 294 -10.00 -20.13 -14.29
C TYR A 294 -10.09 -21.11 -13.10
N TYR A 295 -8.95 -21.72 -12.75
CA TYR A 295 -8.82 -22.76 -11.72
C TYR A 295 -7.78 -22.35 -10.66
N PRO A 296 -8.19 -21.60 -9.61
CA PRO A 296 -7.29 -20.76 -8.81
C PRO A 296 -6.25 -21.48 -7.94
N LYS A 297 -6.46 -22.77 -7.61
CA LYS A 297 -5.63 -23.56 -6.67
C LYS A 297 -5.47 -22.96 -5.25
N LEU A 298 -6.32 -22.02 -4.87
CA LEU A 298 -6.36 -21.42 -3.53
C LEU A 298 -7.41 -22.12 -2.68
N ASN A 299 -7.11 -22.34 -1.40
CA ASN A 299 -8.03 -22.92 -0.42
C ASN A 299 -8.14 -22.00 0.80
N SER A 300 -9.33 -21.49 1.10
CA SER A 300 -9.56 -20.64 2.26
C SER A 300 -9.30 -21.41 3.56
N MET A 301 -8.23 -21.06 4.28
CA MET A 301 -7.94 -21.63 5.61
C MET A 301 -8.99 -21.21 6.64
N VAL A 302 -9.68 -20.08 6.45
CA VAL A 302 -10.81 -19.66 7.30
C VAL A 302 -11.98 -20.62 7.12
N ALA A 303 -12.49 -20.76 5.89
CA ALA A 303 -13.70 -21.54 5.60
C ALA A 303 -13.47 -23.05 5.49
N ASN A 304 -12.22 -23.50 5.39
CA ASN A 304 -11.84 -24.89 5.08
C ASN A 304 -12.54 -25.40 3.81
N ARG A 305 -12.44 -24.59 2.75
CA ARG A 305 -13.04 -24.79 1.42
C ARG A 305 -12.10 -24.27 0.34
N ASN A 306 -12.09 -24.94 -0.81
CA ASN A 306 -11.38 -24.48 -2.00
C ASN A 306 -12.11 -23.24 -2.56
N TYR A 307 -11.40 -22.29 -3.17
CA TYR A 307 -12.07 -21.28 -3.99
C TYR A 307 -12.59 -21.97 -5.27
N PRO A 308 -13.91 -21.94 -5.56
CA PRO A 308 -14.43 -22.64 -6.74
C PRO A 308 -13.84 -22.12 -8.05
N ALA A 309 -13.68 -23.03 -9.00
CA ALA A 309 -13.21 -22.71 -10.35
C ALA A 309 -14.39 -22.29 -11.24
N ARG A 310 -14.12 -21.43 -12.23
CA ARG A 310 -15.04 -21.18 -13.34
C ARG A 310 -14.59 -22.02 -14.53
N VAL A 311 -15.44 -22.93 -15.01
CA VAL A 311 -15.20 -23.65 -16.27
C VAL A 311 -15.53 -22.75 -17.46
N SER A 312 -15.06 -23.09 -18.66
CA SER A 312 -15.35 -22.28 -19.85
C SER A 312 -16.83 -22.33 -20.23
N ASN A 313 -17.30 -21.26 -20.87
CA ASN A 313 -18.65 -21.07 -21.40
C ASN A 313 -19.79 -20.95 -20.37
N MET A 314 -19.48 -20.78 -19.08
CA MET A 314 -20.48 -20.45 -18.06
C MET A 314 -21.11 -19.07 -18.33
N ARG A 315 -22.38 -18.89 -17.96
CA ARG A 315 -23.15 -17.64 -18.14
C ARG A 315 -23.61 -17.13 -16.78
N TRP A 316 -23.83 -15.81 -16.66
CA TRP A 316 -24.50 -15.27 -15.49
C TRP A 316 -25.92 -15.82 -15.38
N GLN A 317 -26.35 -16.03 -14.14
CA GLN A 317 -27.68 -16.52 -13.75
C GLN A 317 -28.17 -15.64 -12.62
N ASN A 318 -29.48 -15.43 -12.49
CA ASN A 318 -30.05 -14.58 -11.44
C ASN A 318 -29.62 -15.09 -10.06
N LEU A 319 -29.09 -14.21 -9.22
CA LEU A 319 -28.63 -14.54 -7.87
C LEU A 319 -29.83 -14.55 -6.92
N GLN A 320 -29.97 -15.63 -6.17
CA GLN A 320 -31.06 -15.87 -5.21
C GLN A 320 -30.48 -16.51 -3.95
N ARG A 321 -29.59 -15.79 -3.26
CA ARG A 321 -28.81 -16.33 -2.12
C ARG A 321 -29.28 -15.76 -0.79
N ASP A 322 -30.08 -16.55 -0.07
CA ASP A 322 -30.66 -16.21 1.23
C ASP A 322 -29.60 -15.91 2.30
N LEU A 323 -28.54 -16.72 2.38
CA LEU A 323 -27.51 -16.62 3.43
C LEU A 323 -26.79 -15.25 3.39
N GLU A 324 -26.38 -14.84 2.19
CA GLU A 324 -25.63 -13.61 1.96
C GLU A 324 -26.52 -12.38 1.65
N GLU A 325 -27.84 -12.56 1.60
CA GLU A 325 -28.86 -11.55 1.25
C GLU A 325 -28.64 -10.94 -0.16
N VAL A 326 -28.25 -11.76 -1.14
CA VAL A 326 -27.98 -11.34 -2.53
C VAL A 326 -29.08 -11.84 -3.46
N PHE A 327 -30.04 -10.96 -3.74
CA PHE A 327 -31.18 -11.19 -4.63
C PHE A 327 -31.15 -10.21 -5.81
N VAL A 328 -30.71 -10.66 -6.98
CA VAL A 328 -30.57 -9.78 -8.15
C VAL A 328 -30.60 -10.54 -9.48
N ASP A 329 -31.44 -10.06 -10.40
CA ASP A 329 -31.58 -10.62 -11.74
C ASP A 329 -30.62 -9.99 -12.75
N VAL A 330 -30.24 -10.73 -13.81
CA VAL A 330 -29.35 -10.22 -14.86
C VAL A 330 -29.94 -8.96 -15.54
N GLU A 331 -31.26 -8.91 -15.73
CA GLU A 331 -31.95 -7.72 -16.27
C GLU A 331 -31.81 -6.49 -15.35
N GLN A 332 -31.63 -6.66 -14.04
CA GLN A 332 -31.44 -5.54 -13.12
C GLN A 332 -30.09 -4.85 -13.35
N MET A 333 -29.05 -5.60 -13.72
CA MET A 333 -27.76 -5.03 -14.14
C MET A 333 -27.92 -4.20 -15.40
N GLU A 334 -28.72 -4.64 -16.37
CA GLU A 334 -29.02 -3.87 -17.57
C GLU A 334 -29.80 -2.59 -17.24
N ARG A 335 -30.81 -2.67 -16.36
CA ARG A 335 -31.58 -1.50 -15.88
C ARG A 335 -30.68 -0.47 -15.19
N TRP A 336 -29.74 -0.89 -14.34
CA TRP A 336 -28.76 0.01 -13.71
C TRP A 336 -27.82 0.64 -14.74
N ARG A 337 -27.22 -0.18 -15.63
CA ARG A 337 -26.35 0.28 -16.73
C ARG A 337 -27.05 1.35 -17.59
N HIS A 338 -28.30 1.14 -17.98
CA HIS A 338 -29.06 2.10 -18.78
C HIS A 338 -29.32 3.42 -18.03
N ARG A 339 -29.55 3.39 -16.71
CA ARG A 339 -29.67 4.61 -15.88
C ARG A 339 -28.35 5.37 -15.77
N ILE A 340 -27.22 4.66 -15.63
CA ILE A 340 -25.89 5.25 -15.56
C ILE A 340 -25.53 5.94 -16.88
N TYR A 341 -25.64 5.26 -18.03
CA TYR A 341 -25.43 5.90 -19.35
C TYR A 341 -26.40 7.06 -19.61
N ASN A 342 -27.65 6.99 -19.13
CA ASN A 342 -28.60 8.11 -19.27
C ASN A 342 -28.20 9.34 -18.45
N ALA A 343 -27.64 9.16 -17.25
CA ALA A 343 -27.08 10.26 -16.45
C ALA A 343 -25.86 10.88 -17.12
N ILE A 344 -24.94 10.05 -17.62
CA ILE A 344 -23.77 10.47 -18.40
C ILE A 344 -24.21 11.31 -19.59
N HIS A 345 -24.98 10.76 -20.53
CA HIS A 345 -25.38 11.46 -21.77
C HIS A 345 -26.29 12.68 -21.57
N ARG A 346 -26.78 12.93 -20.34
CA ARG A 346 -27.51 14.15 -19.95
C ARG A 346 -26.65 15.21 -19.27
N GLY A 347 -25.43 14.88 -18.85
CA GLY A 347 -24.58 15.74 -18.04
C GLY A 347 -25.01 15.87 -16.58
N TYR A 348 -25.97 15.09 -16.10
CA TYR A 348 -26.39 15.11 -14.68
C TYR A 348 -26.91 13.76 -14.20
N ALA A 349 -26.52 13.40 -12.97
CA ALA A 349 -27.13 12.36 -12.17
C ALA A 349 -28.35 12.89 -11.40
N ARG A 350 -28.98 12.03 -10.60
CA ARG A 350 -30.13 12.33 -9.76
C ARG A 350 -29.81 11.98 -8.30
N ASP A 351 -30.20 12.82 -7.36
CA ASP A 351 -30.13 12.48 -5.93
C ASP A 351 -31.39 11.71 -5.45
N LYS A 352 -31.38 11.32 -4.17
CA LYS A 352 -32.52 10.67 -3.49
C LYS A 352 -33.79 11.54 -3.38
N LYS A 353 -33.70 12.88 -3.43
CA LYS A 353 -34.86 13.79 -3.49
C LYS A 353 -35.44 13.93 -4.90
N ARG A 354 -34.70 13.47 -5.91
CA ARG A 354 -34.94 13.62 -7.36
C ARG A 354 -34.42 14.94 -7.95
N ASP A 355 -33.60 15.67 -7.21
CA ASP A 355 -32.92 16.86 -7.68
C ASP A 355 -31.75 16.48 -8.63
N PRO A 356 -31.43 17.30 -9.64
CA PRO A 356 -30.32 17.04 -10.55
C PRO A 356 -28.97 17.33 -9.91
N VAL A 357 -27.99 16.44 -10.12
CA VAL A 357 -26.60 16.58 -9.67
C VAL A 357 -25.71 16.63 -10.90
N GLU A 358 -25.19 17.81 -11.23
CA GLU A 358 -24.40 18.04 -12.44
C GLU A 358 -23.09 17.23 -12.43
N LEU A 359 -22.79 16.55 -13.55
CA LEU A 359 -21.55 15.80 -13.75
C LEU A 359 -20.49 16.75 -14.33
N THR A 360 -20.03 17.68 -13.50
CA THR A 360 -19.11 18.77 -13.88
C THR A 360 -17.75 18.26 -14.36
N GLU A 361 -16.98 19.14 -15.00
CA GLU A 361 -15.61 18.87 -15.46
C GLU A 361 -14.65 18.40 -14.34
N ASN A 362 -14.89 18.82 -13.09
CA ASN A 362 -14.03 18.50 -11.95
C ASN A 362 -14.61 17.37 -11.08
N ASP A 363 -15.90 17.45 -10.76
CA ASP A 363 -16.55 16.61 -9.75
C ASP A 363 -17.31 15.43 -10.37
N GLY A 364 -17.68 15.52 -11.65
CA GLY A 364 -18.53 14.54 -12.34
C GLY A 364 -17.95 13.13 -12.36
N ILE A 365 -16.63 13.00 -12.49
CA ILE A 365 -15.94 11.70 -12.43
C ILE A 365 -15.91 11.12 -11.00
N ASP A 366 -15.87 11.94 -9.95
CA ASP A 366 -15.93 11.47 -8.56
C ASP A 366 -17.34 11.03 -8.17
N ILE A 367 -18.34 11.81 -8.56
CA ILE A 367 -19.77 11.45 -8.43
C ILE A 367 -20.05 10.14 -9.17
N LEU A 368 -19.57 10.02 -10.42
CA LEU A 368 -19.72 8.81 -11.23
C LEU A 368 -18.99 7.60 -10.62
N GLY A 369 -17.79 7.78 -10.07
CA GLY A 369 -17.04 6.72 -9.39
C GLY A 369 -17.79 6.14 -8.20
N ASN A 370 -18.29 7.00 -7.32
CA ASN A 370 -19.10 6.60 -6.16
C ASN A 370 -20.46 6.00 -6.57
N MET A 371 -21.01 6.41 -7.72
CA MET A 371 -22.26 5.89 -8.28
C MET A 371 -22.10 4.50 -8.95
N VAL A 372 -20.94 4.22 -9.56
CA VAL A 372 -20.68 2.98 -10.31
C VAL A 372 -20.17 1.85 -9.42
N GLU A 373 -19.32 2.14 -8.43
CA GLU A 373 -18.63 1.13 -7.61
C GLU A 373 -19.60 0.11 -6.95
N SER A 374 -20.59 0.46 -6.14
CA SER A 374 -20.94 1.77 -5.57
C SER A 374 -20.42 1.95 -4.13
N SER A 375 -20.51 3.18 -3.61
CA SER A 375 -20.27 3.49 -2.20
C SER A 375 -21.49 4.15 -1.54
N ILE A 376 -21.48 4.30 -0.21
CA ILE A 376 -22.49 5.11 0.52
C ILE A 376 -22.48 6.60 0.11
N LEU A 377 -21.48 7.06 -0.66
CA LEU A 377 -21.44 8.41 -1.24
C LEU A 377 -22.20 8.51 -2.59
N SER A 378 -22.73 7.40 -3.13
CA SER A 378 -23.55 7.39 -4.35
C SER A 378 -24.75 8.34 -4.21
N PRO A 379 -25.03 9.20 -5.22
CA PRO A 379 -26.10 10.20 -5.13
C PRO A 379 -27.48 9.58 -4.94
N ASP A 380 -27.69 8.38 -5.49
CA ASP A 380 -28.89 7.57 -5.30
C ASP A 380 -28.60 6.07 -5.58
N ARG A 381 -28.05 5.36 -4.59
CA ARG A 381 -27.78 3.91 -4.66
C ARG A 381 -29.05 3.07 -4.93
N ASP A 382 -30.24 3.57 -4.56
CA ASP A 382 -31.51 2.88 -4.78
C ASP A 382 -31.94 2.96 -6.26
N PHE A 383 -31.61 4.07 -6.94
CA PHE A 383 -31.87 4.26 -8.37
C PHE A 383 -30.74 3.73 -9.27
N TYR A 384 -29.48 3.99 -8.95
CA TYR A 384 -28.34 3.60 -9.79
C TYR A 384 -27.78 2.21 -9.49
N GLY A 385 -28.07 1.66 -8.31
CA GLY A 385 -27.65 0.32 -7.91
C GLY A 385 -26.24 0.26 -7.32
N ASP A 386 -25.72 -0.97 -7.31
CA ASP A 386 -24.39 -1.31 -6.80
C ASP A 386 -23.59 -2.04 -7.89
N PHE A 387 -23.45 -1.37 -9.04
CA PHE A 387 -23.22 -2.01 -10.33
C PHE A 387 -21.91 -2.80 -10.41
N HIS A 388 -20.75 -2.19 -10.13
CA HIS A 388 -19.46 -2.89 -10.21
C HIS A 388 -19.37 -4.05 -9.21
N ASN A 389 -19.76 -3.81 -7.94
CA ASN A 389 -19.75 -4.81 -6.87
C ASN A 389 -20.67 -6.00 -7.18
N THR A 390 -21.83 -5.73 -7.77
CA THR A 390 -22.78 -6.79 -8.13
C THR A 390 -22.27 -7.64 -9.30
N GLY A 391 -21.55 -7.07 -10.27
CA GLY A 391 -20.88 -7.85 -11.31
C GLY A 391 -19.78 -8.77 -10.78
N HIS A 392 -19.08 -8.36 -9.72
CA HIS A 392 -18.20 -9.26 -8.96
C HIS A 392 -18.99 -10.41 -8.34
N ASN A 393 -20.15 -10.17 -7.72
CA ASN A 393 -21.00 -11.23 -7.16
C ASN A 393 -21.52 -12.21 -8.24
N PHE A 394 -22.00 -11.73 -9.39
CA PHE A 394 -22.43 -12.59 -10.51
C PHE A 394 -21.30 -13.48 -11.03
N ALA A 395 -20.07 -12.95 -11.14
CA ALA A 395 -18.91 -13.72 -11.55
C ALA A 395 -18.44 -14.71 -10.47
N ALA A 396 -18.58 -14.35 -9.19
CA ALA A 396 -18.14 -15.15 -8.05
C ALA A 396 -19.06 -16.36 -7.77
N TYR A 397 -20.37 -16.18 -7.93
CA TYR A 397 -21.39 -17.20 -7.67
C TYR A 397 -21.92 -17.90 -8.93
N ILE A 398 -21.26 -17.72 -10.08
CA ILE A 398 -21.66 -18.29 -11.38
C ILE A 398 -21.87 -19.82 -11.37
N HIS A 399 -21.26 -20.51 -10.40
CA HIS A 399 -21.31 -21.97 -10.21
C HIS A 399 -22.41 -22.44 -9.24
N ASP A 400 -22.96 -21.56 -8.39
CA ASP A 400 -23.99 -21.86 -7.39
C ASP A 400 -24.83 -20.59 -7.10
N PRO A 401 -25.61 -20.09 -8.08
CA PRO A 401 -26.24 -18.77 -8.02
C PRO A 401 -27.41 -18.68 -7.02
N ASP A 402 -27.96 -19.81 -6.60
CA ASP A 402 -29.09 -19.94 -5.65
C ASP A 402 -28.75 -20.82 -4.43
N PHE A 403 -27.46 -21.01 -4.14
CA PHE A 403 -26.93 -21.74 -2.98
C PHE A 403 -27.35 -23.22 -2.87
N ARG A 404 -27.93 -23.81 -3.93
CA ARG A 404 -28.39 -25.21 -3.96
C ARG A 404 -27.26 -26.23 -3.75
N HIS A 405 -26.01 -25.85 -3.99
CA HIS A 405 -24.82 -26.70 -3.82
C HIS A 405 -24.04 -26.39 -2.54
N LEU A 406 -24.47 -25.40 -1.75
CA LEU A 406 -23.82 -24.94 -0.52
C LEU A 406 -22.38 -24.44 -0.72
N GLU A 407 -22.06 -23.91 -1.91
CA GLU A 407 -20.74 -23.40 -2.25
C GLU A 407 -20.58 -21.90 -1.96
N TYR A 408 -19.34 -21.49 -1.72
CA TYR A 408 -18.95 -20.11 -1.42
C TYR A 408 -18.41 -19.39 -2.67
N SER A 409 -18.27 -18.07 -2.60
CA SER A 409 -17.75 -17.25 -3.69
C SER A 409 -16.37 -17.70 -4.22
N ALA A 410 -16.27 -17.80 -5.56
CA ALA A 410 -15.00 -17.92 -6.27
C ALA A 410 -14.15 -16.63 -6.13
N VAL A 411 -12.90 -16.66 -6.61
CA VAL A 411 -11.90 -15.57 -6.43
C VAL A 411 -12.38 -14.17 -6.84
N MET A 412 -13.26 -14.07 -7.84
CA MET A 412 -13.89 -12.78 -8.23
C MET A 412 -14.65 -12.11 -7.07
N GLY A 413 -15.11 -12.90 -6.09
CA GLY A 413 -15.83 -12.41 -4.91
C GLY A 413 -14.94 -11.93 -3.78
N ASP A 414 -13.65 -11.67 -3.99
CA ASP A 414 -12.74 -11.24 -2.93
C ASP A 414 -11.67 -10.25 -3.46
N THR A 415 -11.54 -9.07 -2.83
CA THR A 415 -10.60 -8.03 -3.26
C THR A 415 -9.11 -8.38 -3.08
N SER A 416 -8.77 -9.49 -2.42
CA SER A 416 -7.39 -10.00 -2.36
C SER A 416 -7.05 -11.05 -3.42
N THR A 417 -8.05 -11.57 -4.14
CA THR A 417 -7.85 -12.65 -5.14
C THR A 417 -8.49 -12.38 -6.49
N ALA A 418 -9.38 -11.39 -6.63
CA ALA A 418 -10.12 -11.13 -7.86
C ALA A 418 -9.21 -10.83 -9.07
N MET A 419 -8.12 -10.07 -8.90
CA MET A 419 -7.16 -9.78 -9.98
C MET A 419 -6.48 -11.03 -10.56
N ARG A 420 -6.52 -12.16 -9.86
CA ARG A 420 -6.01 -13.45 -10.38
C ARG A 420 -6.83 -13.97 -11.55
N ASP A 421 -8.11 -13.61 -11.63
CA ASP A 421 -9.04 -14.12 -12.62
C ASP A 421 -8.96 -13.31 -13.94
N PRO A 422 -8.80 -13.93 -15.13
CA PRO A 422 -8.85 -13.21 -16.41
C PRO A 422 -10.15 -12.40 -16.60
N PHE A 423 -11.27 -12.85 -16.02
CA PHE A 423 -12.56 -12.17 -16.12
C PHE A 423 -12.62 -10.86 -15.31
N PHE A 424 -11.77 -10.67 -14.28
CA PHE A 424 -11.64 -9.39 -13.58
C PHE A 424 -11.41 -8.25 -14.58
N TYR A 425 -10.48 -8.46 -15.51
CA TYR A 425 -10.12 -7.48 -16.52
C TYR A 425 -11.20 -7.32 -17.60
N ARG A 426 -11.98 -8.37 -17.91
CA ARG A 426 -13.15 -8.24 -18.80
C ARG A 426 -14.28 -7.43 -18.16
N TRP A 427 -14.46 -7.57 -16.84
CA TRP A 427 -15.40 -6.77 -16.07
C TRP A 427 -14.92 -5.32 -15.94
N HIS A 428 -13.69 -5.10 -15.48
CA HIS A 428 -13.11 -3.76 -15.34
C HIS A 428 -12.92 -3.01 -16.67
N ALA A 429 -12.75 -3.70 -17.80
CA ALA A 429 -12.84 -3.08 -19.13
C ALA A 429 -14.26 -2.56 -19.47
N THR A 430 -15.30 -3.14 -18.88
CA THR A 430 -16.69 -2.67 -19.01
C THR A 430 -16.97 -1.49 -18.07
N ILE A 431 -16.32 -1.47 -16.91
CA ILE A 431 -16.38 -0.37 -15.95
C ILE A 431 -15.60 0.86 -16.44
N ASP A 432 -14.38 0.68 -16.97
CA ASP A 432 -13.63 1.75 -17.64
C ASP A 432 -14.41 2.30 -18.84
N ASP A 433 -15.01 1.46 -19.68
CA ASP A 433 -15.84 1.92 -20.81
C ASP A 433 -16.96 2.90 -20.38
N ILE A 434 -17.60 2.68 -19.22
CA ILE A 434 -18.58 3.63 -18.64
C ILE A 434 -17.92 4.96 -18.27
N PHE A 435 -16.75 4.93 -17.60
CA PHE A 435 -16.01 6.15 -17.24
C PHE A 435 -15.45 6.90 -18.46
N GLN A 436 -14.97 6.18 -19.47
CA GLN A 436 -14.51 6.75 -20.74
C GLN A 436 -15.66 7.42 -21.50
N ASN A 437 -16.88 6.88 -21.46
CA ASN A 437 -18.05 7.56 -22.03
C ASN A 437 -18.34 8.91 -21.34
N HIS A 438 -18.02 9.08 -20.05
CA HIS A 438 -18.07 10.40 -19.41
C HIS A 438 -16.90 11.30 -19.83
N LYS A 439 -15.65 10.79 -19.79
CA LYS A 439 -14.44 11.52 -20.19
C LYS A 439 -14.45 11.97 -21.66
N ASP A 440 -15.12 11.23 -22.55
CA ASP A 440 -15.26 11.56 -23.98
C ASP A 440 -16.23 12.72 -24.26
N MET A 441 -17.08 13.11 -23.31
CA MET A 441 -17.93 14.31 -23.42
C MET A 441 -17.26 15.57 -22.85
N LEU A 442 -16.21 15.42 -22.04
CA LEU A 442 -15.51 16.57 -21.47
C LEU A 442 -14.75 17.33 -22.56
N PRO A 443 -14.64 18.67 -22.47
CA PRO A 443 -13.80 19.43 -23.38
C PRO A 443 -12.34 18.98 -23.25
N GLY A 444 -11.73 18.63 -24.39
CA GLY A 444 -10.31 18.36 -24.49
C GLY A 444 -9.50 19.61 -24.11
N TYR A 445 -8.44 19.44 -23.34
CA TYR A 445 -7.69 20.55 -22.73
C TYR A 445 -7.19 21.57 -23.76
N THR A 446 -7.52 22.84 -23.54
CA THR A 446 -7.01 23.95 -24.36
C THR A 446 -5.48 23.99 -24.36
N GLU A 447 -4.89 24.58 -25.39
CA GLU A 447 -3.42 24.70 -25.48
C GLU A 447 -2.83 25.48 -24.30
N LYS A 448 -3.58 26.44 -23.74
CA LYS A 448 -3.21 27.13 -22.49
C LYS A 448 -3.28 26.24 -21.24
N GLN A 449 -4.24 25.31 -21.15
CA GLN A 449 -4.31 24.38 -20.02
C GLN A 449 -3.17 23.35 -20.06
N LEU A 450 -2.69 22.97 -21.26
CA LEU A 450 -1.59 22.03 -21.47
C LEU A 450 -0.20 22.70 -21.40
N GLY A 451 -0.08 23.93 -21.89
CA GLY A 451 1.18 24.66 -21.99
C GLY A 451 1.81 25.04 -20.65
N PHE A 452 3.11 25.35 -20.68
CA PHE A 452 3.80 26.06 -19.60
C PHE A 452 4.71 27.11 -20.24
N GLU A 453 4.43 28.39 -19.98
CA GLU A 453 4.98 29.50 -20.77
C GLU A 453 6.52 29.57 -20.68
N ASN A 454 7.17 29.63 -21.84
CA ASN A 454 8.63 29.67 -22.01
C ASN A 454 9.40 28.48 -21.39
N VAL A 455 8.73 27.39 -21.00
CA VAL A 455 9.35 26.14 -20.54
C VAL A 455 9.32 25.10 -21.66
N ILE A 456 10.50 24.59 -22.03
CA ILE A 456 10.69 23.69 -23.18
C ILE A 456 11.41 22.43 -22.72
N VAL A 457 10.82 21.24 -22.97
CA VAL A 457 11.50 19.95 -22.74
C VAL A 457 12.38 19.66 -23.94
N GLN A 458 13.68 19.87 -23.79
CA GLN A 458 14.65 19.72 -24.88
C GLN A 458 15.00 18.25 -25.13
N ASP A 459 15.16 17.47 -24.07
CA ASP A 459 15.57 16.06 -24.20
C ASP A 459 15.09 15.14 -23.07
N ILE A 460 14.96 13.86 -23.39
CA ILE A 460 14.63 12.78 -22.46
C ILE A 460 15.52 11.58 -22.80
N LYS A 461 16.26 11.10 -21.81
CA LYS A 461 17.00 9.84 -21.85
C LYS A 461 16.60 8.94 -20.68
N VAL A 462 16.66 7.63 -20.89
CA VAL A 462 16.67 6.64 -19.80
C VAL A 462 18.03 5.99 -19.76
N GLN A 463 18.63 5.89 -18.57
CA GLN A 463 19.87 5.17 -18.35
C GLN A 463 19.65 4.02 -17.35
N THR A 464 19.68 2.80 -17.87
CA THR A 464 19.75 1.56 -17.06
C THR A 464 21.21 1.14 -16.90
N GLN A 465 21.58 0.55 -15.77
CA GLN A 465 22.97 0.11 -15.55
C GLN A 465 23.32 -1.07 -16.47
N GLY A 466 24.38 -0.91 -17.27
CA GLY A 466 24.88 -1.94 -18.18
C GLY A 466 24.04 -2.17 -19.45
N ALA A 467 23.11 -1.27 -19.78
CA ALA A 467 22.32 -1.32 -21.02
C ALA A 467 22.54 -0.06 -21.88
N PRO A 468 22.19 -0.08 -23.17
CA PRO A 468 22.18 1.11 -24.02
C PRO A 468 21.26 2.21 -23.48
N VAL A 469 21.51 3.45 -23.91
CA VAL A 469 20.60 4.59 -23.66
C VAL A 469 19.22 4.27 -24.22
N ASN A 470 18.17 4.61 -23.48
CA ASN A 470 16.76 4.32 -23.77
C ASN A 470 16.39 2.82 -23.79
N THR A 471 17.24 1.95 -23.24
CA THR A 471 16.93 0.54 -23.01
C THR A 471 16.61 0.27 -21.54
N LEU A 472 15.40 -0.21 -21.28
CA LEU A 472 14.95 -0.78 -20.01
C LEU A 472 15.15 -2.29 -20.04
N GLN A 473 15.56 -2.89 -18.92
CA GLN A 473 15.81 -4.34 -18.83
C GLN A 473 15.05 -4.98 -17.68
N THR A 474 14.32 -6.04 -17.99
CA THR A 474 13.47 -6.84 -17.10
C THR A 474 13.99 -8.27 -17.00
N HIS A 475 13.67 -8.95 -15.90
CA HIS A 475 14.12 -10.32 -15.59
C HIS A 475 13.16 -10.97 -14.59
N TRP A 476 13.34 -12.25 -14.30
CA TRP A 476 12.70 -12.89 -13.16
C TRP A 476 13.57 -12.74 -11.90
N GLN A 477 12.96 -12.42 -10.77
CA GLN A 477 13.61 -12.46 -9.46
C GLN A 477 12.95 -13.51 -8.57
N GLN A 478 13.75 -14.36 -7.92
CA GLN A 478 13.28 -15.27 -6.87
C GLN A 478 13.48 -14.65 -5.48
N SER A 479 12.38 -14.35 -4.81
CA SER A 479 12.33 -13.75 -3.48
C SER A 479 11.80 -14.72 -2.42
N GLN A 480 11.96 -14.38 -1.15
CA GLN A 480 11.58 -15.20 0.01
C GLN A 480 10.73 -14.43 1.01
N ILE A 481 9.72 -15.11 1.57
CA ILE A 481 8.88 -14.63 2.67
C ILE A 481 8.68 -15.73 3.72
N ASP A 482 8.39 -15.35 4.96
CA ASP A 482 8.12 -16.27 6.07
C ASP A 482 6.62 -16.34 6.36
N LEU A 483 6.01 -17.51 6.22
CA LEU A 483 4.56 -17.68 6.42
C LEU A 483 4.18 -18.01 7.87
N SER A 484 5.16 -18.17 8.78
CA SER A 484 4.96 -18.73 10.13
C SER A 484 3.92 -18.01 10.99
N ARG A 485 3.64 -16.72 10.74
CA ARG A 485 2.59 -15.92 11.41
C ARG A 485 1.16 -16.30 11.02
N GLY A 486 0.92 -16.81 9.81
CA GLY A 486 -0.42 -17.15 9.29
C GLY A 486 -0.76 -18.65 9.36
N LEU A 487 0.22 -19.49 9.68
CA LEU A 487 0.09 -20.95 9.72
C LEU A 487 -0.54 -21.45 11.04
N ASP A 488 -1.83 -21.18 11.23
CA ASP A 488 -2.61 -21.59 12.41
C ASP A 488 -2.35 -23.04 12.86
N PHE A 489 -2.14 -23.22 14.17
CA PHE A 489 -1.90 -24.51 14.85
C PHE A 489 -0.62 -25.27 14.46
N GLN A 490 0.21 -24.74 13.55
CA GLN A 490 1.54 -25.30 13.25
C GLN A 490 2.55 -24.95 14.34
N PRO A 491 3.67 -25.70 14.47
CA PRO A 491 4.82 -25.29 15.29
C PRO A 491 5.29 -23.85 14.98
N ARG A 492 6.00 -23.24 15.93
CA ARG A 492 6.67 -21.94 15.74
C ARG A 492 8.03 -22.11 15.04
N GLY A 493 8.73 -20.99 14.88
CA GLY A 493 9.91 -20.87 14.02
C GLY A 493 9.53 -20.65 12.55
N ALA A 494 10.46 -20.11 11.78
CA ALA A 494 10.28 -19.71 10.38
C ALA A 494 9.75 -20.84 9.49
N VAL A 495 8.89 -20.47 8.54
CA VAL A 495 8.45 -21.33 7.42
C VAL A 495 8.63 -20.53 6.14
N LEU A 496 9.84 -20.59 5.60
CA LEU A 496 10.24 -19.81 4.43
C LEU A 496 9.64 -20.39 3.15
N VAL A 497 9.17 -19.50 2.29
CA VAL A 497 8.62 -19.83 0.98
C VAL A 497 9.26 -18.94 -0.09
N LYS A 498 9.72 -19.58 -1.16
CA LYS A 498 10.33 -18.99 -2.35
C LYS A 498 9.28 -18.80 -3.44
N PHE A 499 9.21 -17.61 -4.02
CA PHE A 499 8.39 -17.33 -5.20
C PHE A 499 9.18 -16.54 -6.22
N THR A 500 8.85 -16.72 -7.50
CA THR A 500 9.46 -15.99 -8.61
C THR A 500 8.47 -14.95 -9.14
N HIS A 501 8.92 -13.71 -9.28
CA HIS A 501 8.14 -12.58 -9.77
C HIS A 501 8.91 -11.79 -10.84
N LEU A 502 8.22 -10.94 -11.60
CA LEU A 502 8.88 -9.98 -12.51
C LEU A 502 9.70 -8.96 -11.71
N GLN A 503 10.82 -8.53 -12.26
CA GLN A 503 11.64 -7.44 -11.75
C GLN A 503 12.27 -6.64 -12.92
N HIS A 504 12.65 -5.39 -12.68
CA HIS A 504 13.47 -4.59 -13.58
C HIS A 504 14.83 -4.23 -12.96
N LYS A 505 15.84 -3.97 -13.80
CA LYS A 505 17.09 -3.35 -13.33
C LYS A 505 16.82 -1.91 -12.91
N PRO A 506 17.52 -1.36 -11.89
CA PRO A 506 17.43 0.06 -11.56
C PRO A 506 17.83 0.96 -12.74
N PHE A 507 17.11 2.07 -12.90
CA PHE A 507 17.36 3.04 -13.97
C PHE A 507 17.06 4.48 -13.51
N SER A 508 17.59 5.46 -14.25
CA SER A 508 17.28 6.88 -14.06
C SER A 508 16.68 7.49 -15.33
N TYR A 509 15.76 8.44 -15.14
CA TYR A 509 15.38 9.40 -16.16
C TYR A 509 16.34 10.60 -16.11
N GLU A 510 16.87 11.00 -17.26
CA GLU A 510 17.65 12.23 -17.44
C GLU A 510 16.90 13.16 -18.40
N ILE A 511 16.36 14.26 -17.87
CA ILE A 511 15.43 15.15 -18.57
C ILE A 511 16.06 16.54 -18.67
N THR A 512 16.29 17.02 -19.89
CA THR A 512 16.83 18.37 -20.14
C THR A 512 15.70 19.35 -20.41
N VAL A 513 15.59 20.40 -19.60
CA VAL A 513 14.51 21.40 -19.67
C VAL A 513 15.10 22.81 -19.73
N ASN A 514 14.72 23.59 -20.74
CA ASN A 514 15.07 25.01 -20.83
C ASN A 514 13.90 25.89 -20.38
N ASN A 515 14.13 26.73 -19.36
CA ASN A 515 13.19 27.74 -18.88
C ASN A 515 13.68 29.12 -19.37
N ALA A 516 13.10 29.62 -20.45
CA ALA A 516 13.47 30.91 -21.04
C ALA A 516 12.85 32.12 -20.30
N ASN A 517 12.12 31.91 -19.20
CA ASN A 517 11.72 33.01 -18.32
C ASN A 517 12.93 33.59 -17.57
N TYR A 518 12.93 34.91 -17.32
CA TYR A 518 13.97 35.60 -16.54
C TYR A 518 13.99 35.21 -15.06
N CYS A 519 12.94 34.56 -14.55
CA CYS A 519 12.79 34.16 -13.15
C CYS A 519 12.76 32.63 -13.01
N PRO A 520 13.20 32.07 -11.87
CA PRO A 520 12.97 30.66 -11.56
C PRO A 520 11.48 30.34 -11.51
N THR A 521 11.07 29.22 -12.10
CA THR A 521 9.69 28.72 -12.08
C THR A 521 9.60 27.39 -11.36
N VAL A 522 8.37 26.96 -11.04
CA VAL A 522 8.10 25.65 -10.43
C VAL A 522 7.11 24.92 -11.32
N GLY A 523 7.40 23.67 -11.65
CA GLY A 523 6.52 22.82 -12.44
C GLY A 523 6.30 21.46 -11.79
N THR A 524 5.37 20.70 -12.34
CA THR A 524 5.19 19.27 -12.03
C THR A 524 5.72 18.46 -13.20
N CYS A 525 6.78 17.69 -12.98
CA CYS A 525 7.21 16.67 -13.92
C CYS A 525 6.23 15.50 -13.87
N ARG A 526 5.74 15.06 -15.03
CA ARG A 526 4.80 13.95 -15.20
C ARG A 526 5.36 13.00 -16.25
N ILE A 527 5.53 11.74 -15.90
CA ILE A 527 6.17 10.71 -16.72
C ILE A 527 5.17 9.58 -16.98
N PHE A 528 4.93 9.28 -18.25
CA PHE A 528 4.05 8.20 -18.70
C PHE A 528 4.72 7.35 -19.79
N MET A 529 4.28 6.10 -19.96
CA MET A 529 4.74 5.22 -21.04
C MET A 529 3.55 4.55 -21.73
N ALA A 530 3.60 4.37 -23.05
CA ALA A 530 2.63 3.57 -23.82
C ALA A 530 3.36 2.61 -24.77
N PRO A 531 2.74 1.47 -25.17
CA PRO A 531 3.24 0.67 -26.28
C PRO A 531 3.16 1.48 -27.58
N LYS A 532 4.15 1.37 -28.46
CA LYS A 532 4.24 2.17 -29.69
C LYS A 532 3.27 1.73 -30.80
N PHE A 533 2.86 0.46 -30.76
CA PHE A 533 2.00 -0.17 -31.77
C PHE A 533 0.78 -0.88 -31.15
N ASP A 534 -0.28 -1.04 -31.95
CA ASP A 534 -1.48 -1.83 -31.61
C ASP A 534 -1.28 -3.34 -31.85
N GLU A 535 -2.32 -4.14 -31.62
CA GLU A 535 -2.34 -5.60 -31.82
C GLU A 535 -1.96 -6.05 -33.24
N LYS A 536 -2.03 -5.14 -34.21
CA LYS A 536 -1.82 -5.41 -35.64
C LYS A 536 -0.45 -4.90 -36.09
N GLY A 537 0.41 -4.49 -35.16
CA GLY A 537 1.69 -3.86 -35.42
C GLY A 537 1.57 -2.48 -36.06
N LYS A 538 0.46 -1.76 -35.85
CA LYS A 538 0.22 -0.45 -36.47
C LYS A 538 0.38 0.69 -35.47
N PRO A 539 0.92 1.86 -35.89
CA PRO A 539 0.96 3.05 -35.04
C PRO A 539 -0.45 3.45 -34.60
N TRP A 540 -0.57 3.88 -33.34
CA TRP A 540 -1.87 4.26 -32.77
C TRP A 540 -2.45 5.53 -33.41
N THR A 541 -3.78 5.61 -33.43
CA THR A 541 -4.45 6.91 -33.37
C THR A 541 -4.49 7.37 -31.92
N PHE A 542 -4.14 8.62 -31.66
CA PHE A 542 -3.97 9.17 -30.31
C PHE A 542 -5.24 9.09 -29.46
N LYS A 543 -6.45 9.17 -30.08
CA LYS A 543 -7.73 8.90 -29.41
C LYS A 543 -7.76 7.55 -28.66
N HIS A 544 -7.12 6.51 -29.20
CA HIS A 544 -7.04 5.20 -28.55
C HIS A 544 -5.76 5.05 -27.72
N GLN A 545 -4.66 5.69 -28.13
CA GLN A 545 -3.40 5.64 -27.39
C GLN A 545 -3.50 6.27 -26.00
N LYS A 546 -4.32 7.31 -25.82
CA LYS A 546 -4.48 8.00 -24.52
C LYS A 546 -4.77 7.03 -23.36
N ASN A 547 -5.57 5.98 -23.61
CA ASN A 547 -5.97 4.99 -22.61
C ASN A 547 -4.90 3.91 -22.35
N MET A 548 -3.83 3.88 -23.15
CA MET A 548 -2.71 2.94 -23.02
C MET A 548 -1.50 3.55 -22.27
N PHE A 549 -1.54 4.85 -21.94
CA PHE A 549 -0.50 5.48 -21.14
C PHE A 549 -0.60 5.09 -19.66
N ILE A 550 0.46 4.44 -19.17
CA ILE A 550 0.65 4.12 -17.76
C ILE A 550 1.47 5.24 -17.09
N GLU A 551 1.04 5.72 -15.94
CA GLU A 551 1.79 6.65 -15.11
C GLU A 551 2.99 5.92 -14.49
N LEU A 552 4.18 6.52 -14.62
CA LEU A 552 5.42 6.04 -14.02
C LEU A 552 5.89 6.93 -12.87
N ASP A 553 5.75 8.25 -12.97
CA ASP A 553 6.08 9.18 -11.90
C ASP A 553 5.46 10.58 -12.07
N LYS A 554 5.27 11.30 -10.97
CA LYS A 554 4.72 12.65 -10.86
C LYS A 554 5.35 13.38 -9.68
N PHE A 555 6.18 14.40 -9.94
CA PHE A 555 6.95 15.08 -8.89
C PHE A 555 7.20 16.57 -9.19
N THR A 556 7.32 17.38 -8.13
CA THR A 556 7.54 18.83 -8.24
C THR A 556 9.00 19.15 -8.54
N VAL A 557 9.24 19.98 -9.56
CA VAL A 557 10.57 20.42 -10.01
C VAL A 557 10.71 21.94 -9.94
N LYS A 558 11.90 22.43 -9.56
CA LYS A 558 12.24 23.86 -9.52
C LYS A 558 13.20 24.16 -10.67
N LEU A 559 12.78 24.99 -11.62
CA LEU A 559 13.56 25.34 -12.80
C LEU A 559 14.25 26.69 -12.59
N LYS A 560 15.58 26.72 -12.66
CA LYS A 560 16.35 27.96 -12.79
C LYS A 560 16.09 28.58 -14.18
N SER A 561 16.42 29.85 -14.37
CA SER A 561 16.42 30.45 -15.72
C SER A 561 17.50 29.80 -16.59
N GLY A 562 17.24 29.59 -17.88
CA GLY A 562 18.09 28.84 -18.79
C GLY A 562 17.91 27.31 -18.70
N GLN A 563 18.99 26.58 -19.01
CA GLN A 563 18.97 25.11 -19.09
C GLN A 563 19.07 24.46 -17.71
N ASN A 564 18.27 23.42 -17.49
CA ASN A 564 18.23 22.59 -16.30
C ASN A 564 18.37 21.11 -16.73
N SER A 565 19.11 20.31 -15.96
CA SER A 565 19.08 18.84 -16.07
C SER A 565 18.39 18.28 -14.84
N ILE A 566 17.47 17.35 -15.04
CA ILE A 566 16.67 16.71 -13.99
C ILE A 566 16.98 15.22 -14.04
N SER A 567 17.75 14.73 -13.07
CA SER A 567 17.96 13.31 -12.82
C SER A 567 16.91 12.81 -11.83
N ARG A 568 16.35 11.63 -12.07
CA ARG A 568 15.31 11.01 -11.23
C ARG A 568 15.41 9.49 -11.28
N LYS A 569 15.52 8.81 -10.14
CA LYS A 569 15.67 7.34 -10.09
C LYS A 569 14.33 6.64 -10.13
N SER A 570 14.28 5.44 -10.72
CA SER A 570 13.08 4.59 -10.76
C SER A 570 12.50 4.30 -9.37
N SER A 571 13.35 4.09 -8.37
CA SER A 571 13.00 3.79 -6.99
C SER A 571 12.48 4.98 -6.18
N GLU A 572 12.43 6.17 -6.76
CA GLU A 572 11.76 7.34 -6.17
C GLU A 572 10.32 7.52 -6.70
N SER A 573 9.82 6.62 -7.54
CA SER A 573 8.52 6.74 -8.21
C SER A 573 7.36 6.92 -7.23
N SER A 574 6.58 7.96 -7.49
CA SER A 574 5.33 8.30 -6.77
C SER A 574 4.15 7.37 -7.05
N VAL A 575 4.35 6.32 -7.85
CA VAL A 575 3.37 5.27 -8.12
C VAL A 575 3.59 4.06 -7.19
N THR A 576 4.82 3.82 -6.74
CA THR A 576 5.23 2.53 -6.18
C THR A 576 5.62 2.54 -4.70
N ILE A 577 5.55 1.37 -4.06
CA ILE A 577 6.20 1.08 -2.79
C ILE A 577 7.33 0.03 -2.97
N PRO A 578 8.46 0.18 -2.26
CA PRO A 578 9.54 -0.80 -2.33
C PRO A 578 9.16 -2.19 -1.81
N PHE A 579 9.83 -3.23 -2.32
CA PHE A 579 9.58 -4.63 -1.96
C PHE A 579 9.48 -4.87 -0.43
N GLY A 580 10.39 -4.26 0.34
CA GLY A 580 10.41 -4.38 1.81
C GLY A 580 9.23 -3.73 2.56
N ARG A 581 8.43 -2.88 1.90
CA ARG A 581 7.12 -2.40 2.41
C ARG A 581 5.99 -3.34 2.01
N THR A 582 5.98 -3.84 0.77
CA THR A 582 4.96 -4.80 0.26
C THR A 582 4.95 -6.10 1.07
N PHE A 583 6.14 -6.66 1.31
CA PHE A 583 6.36 -7.93 2.01
C PHE A 583 6.91 -7.70 3.43
N ARG A 584 6.38 -6.69 4.13
CA ARG A 584 6.86 -6.27 5.45
C ARG A 584 6.45 -7.22 6.58
N ASP A 585 7.40 -8.01 7.07
CA ASP A 585 7.31 -8.70 8.36
C ASP A 585 7.75 -7.73 9.48
N LEU A 586 6.87 -7.51 10.47
CA LEU A 586 7.11 -6.59 11.58
C LEU A 586 8.03 -7.16 12.66
N ASP A 587 8.21 -8.48 12.70
CA ASP A 587 9.06 -9.14 13.68
C ASP A 587 10.55 -9.09 13.32
N LYS A 588 10.87 -8.85 12.02
CA LYS A 588 12.24 -8.84 11.48
C LYS A 588 12.67 -7.48 10.95
N ASN A 589 11.81 -6.78 10.22
CA ASN A 589 12.25 -5.62 9.42
C ASN A 589 12.32 -4.30 10.22
N ARG A 590 12.02 -4.30 11.54
CA ARG A 590 11.89 -3.05 12.31
C ARG A 590 13.26 -2.42 12.61
N PRO A 591 13.56 -1.20 12.14
CA PRO A 591 14.78 -0.49 12.52
C PRO A 591 14.77 -0.18 14.02
N ASP A 592 15.96 0.00 14.62
CA ASP A 592 16.04 0.34 16.03
C ASP A 592 15.32 1.67 16.33
N LYS A 593 14.61 1.70 17.46
CA LYS A 593 13.79 2.82 17.92
C LYS A 593 14.60 4.09 18.21
N THR A 594 15.94 4.01 18.15
CA THR A 594 16.86 5.15 18.28
C THR A 594 17.06 5.92 16.97
N ASP A 595 17.03 5.26 15.80
CA ASP A 595 17.12 5.97 14.51
C ASP A 595 15.75 6.51 14.09
N VAL A 596 15.50 7.75 14.48
CA VAL A 596 14.31 8.52 14.11
C VAL A 596 14.18 8.73 12.60
N LYS A 597 15.28 8.75 11.82
CA LYS A 597 15.25 8.91 10.35
C LYS A 597 14.89 7.61 9.62
N ALA A 598 15.49 6.48 9.99
CA ALA A 598 15.09 5.18 9.45
C ALA A 598 13.64 4.86 9.84
N THR A 599 13.30 5.02 11.13
CA THR A 599 11.94 4.84 11.64
C THR A 599 10.94 5.72 10.88
N THR A 600 11.16 7.03 10.72
CA THR A 600 10.20 7.88 9.97
C THR A 600 10.16 7.69 8.45
N LYS A 601 11.09 6.93 7.84
CA LYS A 601 10.97 6.44 6.45
C LYS A 601 10.25 5.09 6.34
N PHE A 602 10.21 4.34 7.43
CA PHE A 602 9.64 2.99 7.53
C PHE A 602 8.15 3.04 7.95
N ASP A 603 7.82 3.96 8.87
CA ASP A 603 6.51 4.15 9.48
C ASP A 603 5.49 4.87 8.55
N PHE A 604 5.17 4.35 7.34
CA PHE A 604 3.91 4.66 6.62
C PHE A 604 3.66 3.83 5.33
N CYS A 605 2.36 3.68 5.00
CA CYS A 605 1.74 3.09 3.80
C CYS A 605 2.12 1.66 3.36
N GLY A 606 1.12 0.75 3.44
CA GLY A 606 1.07 -0.50 2.68
C GLY A 606 0.29 -0.42 1.35
N CYS A 607 -0.35 0.73 1.05
CA CYS A 607 -0.96 0.99 -0.26
C CYS A 607 0.09 1.62 -1.19
N GLY A 608 0.34 0.96 -2.32
CA GLY A 608 1.09 1.46 -3.46
C GLY A 608 1.30 0.34 -4.48
N TRP A 609 1.63 0.65 -5.73
CA TRP A 609 1.96 -0.38 -6.72
C TRP A 609 3.30 -1.05 -6.33
N PRO A 610 3.50 -2.36 -6.52
CA PRO A 610 4.80 -2.97 -6.22
C PRO A 610 5.89 -2.44 -7.16
N GLU A 611 7.01 -1.98 -6.61
CA GLU A 611 8.17 -1.44 -7.35
C GLU A 611 8.63 -2.38 -8.48
N ASN A 612 8.68 -3.70 -8.21
CA ASN A 612 9.10 -4.70 -9.19
C ASN A 612 8.17 -4.86 -10.41
N MET A 613 7.01 -4.19 -10.42
CA MET A 613 6.06 -4.11 -11.54
C MET A 613 5.94 -2.67 -12.09
N LEU A 614 6.87 -1.76 -11.78
CA LEU A 614 6.83 -0.36 -12.22
C LEU A 614 6.69 -0.23 -13.74
N ILE A 615 7.45 -1.04 -14.49
CA ILE A 615 7.44 -1.12 -15.95
C ILE A 615 6.87 -2.49 -16.40
N PRO A 616 6.30 -2.59 -17.62
CA PRO A 616 5.83 -3.86 -18.18
C PRO A 616 6.98 -4.85 -18.42
N LYS A 617 6.66 -6.15 -18.54
CA LYS A 617 7.65 -7.20 -18.83
C LYS A 617 8.45 -6.97 -20.10
N GLY A 618 7.82 -6.51 -21.18
CA GLY A 618 8.46 -6.48 -22.51
C GLY A 618 8.64 -7.86 -23.14
N ASN A 619 9.52 -7.95 -24.13
CA ASN A 619 9.91 -9.19 -24.83
C ASN A 619 11.39 -9.07 -25.27
N GLU A 620 11.84 -9.77 -26.32
CA GLU A 620 13.23 -9.66 -26.82
C GLU A 620 13.69 -8.22 -27.01
N ARG A 621 12.82 -7.33 -27.53
CA ARG A 621 13.04 -5.88 -27.63
C ARG A 621 11.72 -5.14 -27.92
N PHE A 622 10.90 -4.91 -26.90
CA PHE A 622 9.58 -4.32 -27.07
C PHE A 622 9.64 -2.79 -27.26
N GLU A 623 9.04 -2.26 -28.33
CA GLU A 623 9.01 -0.82 -28.60
C GLU A 623 7.90 -0.07 -27.84
N ALA A 624 8.30 0.94 -27.06
CA ALA A 624 7.40 1.80 -26.30
C ALA A 624 7.78 3.28 -26.46
N GLU A 625 6.80 4.16 -26.27
CA GLU A 625 6.97 5.60 -26.26
C GLU A 625 6.95 6.11 -24.82
N LEU A 626 8.07 6.71 -24.38
CA LEU A 626 8.18 7.38 -23.08
C LEU A 626 7.85 8.87 -23.25
N PHE A 627 6.84 9.33 -22.55
CA PHE A 627 6.35 10.71 -22.57
C PHE A 627 6.71 11.43 -21.26
N VAL A 628 7.21 12.66 -21.38
CA VAL A 628 7.44 13.58 -20.26
C VAL A 628 6.75 14.90 -20.53
N MET A 629 6.06 15.41 -19.50
CA MET A 629 5.46 16.75 -19.47
C MET A 629 5.95 17.50 -18.23
N ILE A 630 6.24 18.80 -18.37
CA ILE A 630 6.35 19.73 -17.24
C ILE A 630 5.12 20.67 -17.27
N SER A 631 4.16 20.48 -16.37
CA SER A 631 3.01 21.41 -16.22
C SER A 631 3.31 22.52 -15.22
N ASP A 632 2.61 23.66 -15.32
CA ASP A 632 2.74 24.75 -14.35
C ASP A 632 2.22 24.34 -12.95
N TYR A 633 3.10 24.39 -11.96
CA TYR A 633 2.75 24.10 -10.56
C TYR A 633 1.75 25.13 -10.00
N SER A 634 1.61 26.31 -10.60
CA SER A 634 0.63 27.32 -10.17
C SER A 634 -0.81 26.83 -10.31
N ASP A 635 -1.09 26.01 -11.33
CA ASP A 635 -2.35 25.31 -11.55
C ASP A 635 -2.45 24.00 -10.76
N ASP A 636 -1.34 23.25 -10.62
CA ASP A 636 -1.38 21.89 -10.08
C ASP A 636 -1.46 21.83 -8.54
N LYS A 637 -0.93 22.85 -7.85
CA LYS A 637 -0.84 22.88 -6.39
C LYS A 637 -2.19 22.87 -5.67
N VAL A 638 -2.24 22.18 -4.53
CA VAL A 638 -3.38 22.18 -3.60
C VAL A 638 -3.07 23.11 -2.42
N GLN A 639 -3.96 24.07 -2.13
CA GLN A 639 -3.66 25.20 -1.24
C GLN A 639 -3.40 24.83 0.22
N ASN A 640 -3.91 23.68 0.69
CA ASN A 640 -3.82 23.22 2.08
C ASN A 640 -2.89 22.02 2.27
N SER A 641 -2.01 21.70 1.31
CA SER A 641 -1.14 20.53 1.40
C SER A 641 -0.15 20.63 2.57
N VAL A 642 -0.39 19.86 3.62
CA VAL A 642 0.53 19.77 4.77
C VAL A 642 1.83 19.09 4.32
N THR A 643 2.87 19.87 4.07
CA THR A 643 4.21 19.38 3.71
C THR A 643 4.91 18.76 4.91
N GLY A 644 4.57 17.52 5.24
CA GLY A 644 5.24 16.73 6.28
C GLY A 644 4.66 15.31 6.37
N LYS A 645 5.52 14.30 6.24
CA LYS A 645 5.18 12.86 6.23
C LYS A 645 4.22 12.45 5.10
N SER A 646 4.67 12.58 3.86
CA SER A 646 4.02 11.92 2.70
C SER A 646 4.42 10.44 2.63
N CYS A 647 3.50 9.59 2.16
CA CYS A 647 3.89 8.33 1.54
C CYS A 647 4.46 8.61 0.14
N ASP A 648 5.30 7.72 -0.37
CA ASP A 648 5.87 7.88 -1.72
C ASP A 648 4.81 7.60 -2.80
N ALA A 649 4.03 6.53 -2.68
CA ALA A 649 3.03 6.05 -3.65
C ALA A 649 1.73 6.89 -3.79
N GLY A 650 1.85 8.23 -3.79
CA GLY A 650 0.72 9.16 -3.79
C GLY A 650 -0.17 9.11 -5.05
N SER A 651 0.32 8.62 -6.19
CA SER A 651 -0.44 8.67 -7.45
C SER A 651 -1.66 7.75 -7.48
N TYR A 652 -1.57 6.53 -6.94
CA TYR A 652 -2.69 5.57 -6.91
C TYR A 652 -3.37 5.48 -5.52
N CYS A 653 -2.70 5.93 -4.45
CA CYS A 653 -3.18 5.80 -3.06
C CYS A 653 -3.45 7.15 -2.35
N GLY A 654 -3.29 8.28 -3.05
CA GLY A 654 -3.49 9.61 -2.49
C GLY A 654 -2.58 9.91 -1.29
N LEU A 655 -3.05 10.78 -0.39
CA LEU A 655 -2.39 11.04 0.89
C LEU A 655 -3.33 10.72 2.05
N ARG A 656 -2.85 9.96 3.05
CA ARG A 656 -3.60 9.62 4.26
C ARG A 656 -4.00 10.89 5.01
N ASP A 657 -5.28 11.00 5.34
CA ASP A 657 -5.90 12.09 6.09
C ASP A 657 -5.68 13.50 5.49
N ASN A 658 -5.48 13.60 4.16
CA ASN A 658 -5.14 14.82 3.43
C ASN A 658 -5.77 14.79 2.02
N GLN A 659 -5.63 15.88 1.25
CA GLN A 659 -6.13 15.96 -0.13
C GLN A 659 -5.21 15.22 -1.12
N TYR A 660 -5.74 14.79 -2.27
CA TYR A 660 -4.93 14.24 -3.36
C TYR A 660 -3.93 15.31 -3.84
N PRO A 661 -2.62 14.99 -4.02
CA PRO A 661 -1.56 16.01 -4.06
C PRO A 661 -1.42 16.80 -5.37
N ASP A 662 -2.42 16.72 -6.25
CA ASP A 662 -2.44 17.32 -7.59
C ASP A 662 -3.87 17.73 -7.95
N ARG A 663 -4.12 19.02 -8.22
CA ARG A 663 -5.44 19.55 -8.54
C ARG A 663 -5.95 19.14 -9.93
N ARG A 664 -5.07 18.68 -10.84
CA ARG A 664 -5.49 18.20 -12.17
C ARG A 664 -6.36 16.94 -12.04
N SER A 665 -7.18 16.67 -13.06
CA SER A 665 -7.90 15.40 -13.19
C SER A 665 -6.91 14.24 -13.18
N MET A 666 -7.25 13.12 -12.54
CA MET A 666 -6.36 11.97 -12.46
C MET A 666 -6.21 11.33 -13.85
N GLY A 667 -4.95 11.11 -14.25
CA GLY A 667 -4.58 10.73 -15.63
C GLY A 667 -4.23 11.91 -16.55
N TYR A 668 -4.26 13.15 -16.06
CA TYR A 668 -3.81 14.33 -16.83
C TYR A 668 -2.37 14.17 -17.36
N PRO A 669 -2.11 14.38 -18.67
CA PRO A 669 -2.98 15.05 -19.65
C PRO A 669 -3.83 14.11 -20.55
N PHE A 670 -3.85 12.81 -20.29
CA PHE A 670 -4.40 11.76 -21.19
C PHE A 670 -5.81 11.27 -20.82
N ASP A 671 -6.41 11.73 -19.72
CA ASP A 671 -7.74 11.31 -19.31
C ASP A 671 -8.83 11.73 -20.30
N ARG A 672 -8.66 12.87 -21.00
CA ARG A 672 -9.64 13.44 -21.95
C ARG A 672 -9.30 13.25 -23.42
N GLN A 673 -10.30 13.42 -24.28
CA GLN A 673 -10.11 13.43 -25.73
C GLN A 673 -9.17 14.57 -26.20
N PRO A 674 -8.50 14.42 -27.36
CA PRO A 674 -7.53 15.39 -27.86
C PRO A 674 -8.16 16.77 -28.10
N ARG A 675 -7.38 17.84 -27.91
CA ARG A 675 -7.86 19.21 -28.13
C ARG A 675 -8.32 19.43 -29.57
N VAL A 676 -9.40 20.18 -29.75
CA VAL A 676 -9.84 20.68 -31.05
C VAL A 676 -9.04 21.96 -31.34
N PRO A 677 -8.21 22.02 -32.40
CA PRO A 677 -7.50 23.24 -32.79
C PRO A 677 -8.47 24.35 -33.21
N GLU A 678 -7.99 25.61 -33.16
CA GLU A 678 -8.78 26.77 -33.62
C GLU A 678 -9.09 26.72 -35.13
N GLU A 679 -8.27 26.02 -35.93
CA GLU A 679 -8.55 25.69 -37.33
C GLU A 679 -9.53 24.49 -37.41
N PRO A 680 -10.80 24.65 -37.85
CA PRO A 680 -11.80 23.57 -37.79
C PRO A 680 -11.51 22.36 -38.70
N THR A 681 -10.60 22.52 -39.65
CA THR A 681 -10.12 21.48 -40.58
C THR A 681 -9.04 20.60 -39.97
N LYS A 682 -8.31 21.10 -38.97
CA LYS A 682 -7.20 20.39 -38.32
C LYS A 682 -7.74 19.54 -37.17
N ARG A 683 -7.30 18.29 -37.09
CA ARG A 683 -7.65 17.37 -35.99
C ARG A 683 -6.40 16.62 -35.56
N ILE A 684 -6.15 16.58 -34.26
CA ILE A 684 -5.03 15.82 -33.68
C ILE A 684 -5.37 14.32 -33.81
N LYS A 685 -4.54 13.60 -34.56
CA LYS A 685 -4.68 12.16 -34.84
C LYS A 685 -3.53 11.35 -34.24
N THR A 686 -2.37 11.96 -34.06
CA THR A 686 -1.13 11.35 -33.58
C THR A 686 -0.66 12.00 -32.27
N LEU A 687 0.18 11.29 -31.50
CA LEU A 687 0.82 11.84 -30.29
C LEU A 687 1.68 13.07 -30.63
N GLN A 688 2.39 13.05 -31.76
CA GLN A 688 3.26 14.15 -32.18
C GLN A 688 2.49 15.46 -32.47
N GLU A 689 1.25 15.36 -32.94
CA GLU A 689 0.34 16.51 -33.11
C GLU A 689 -0.28 16.99 -31.79
N PHE A 690 -0.23 16.19 -30.72
CA PHE A 690 -0.74 16.56 -29.39
C PHE A 690 0.27 17.40 -28.59
N LEU A 691 1.57 17.20 -28.79
CA LEU A 691 2.62 17.82 -27.98
C LEU A 691 2.53 19.36 -27.95
N THR A 692 2.81 19.93 -26.78
CA THR A 692 3.13 21.36 -26.57
C THR A 692 4.62 21.49 -26.21
N PRO A 693 5.26 22.69 -26.25
CA PRO A 693 6.71 22.82 -26.05
C PRO A 693 7.24 22.27 -24.71
N ASN A 694 6.40 22.28 -23.67
CA ASN A 694 6.66 21.71 -22.35
C ASN A 694 6.40 20.19 -22.26
N MET A 695 6.22 19.50 -23.40
CA MET A 695 6.12 18.05 -23.54
C MET A 695 7.19 17.54 -24.50
N LYS A 696 7.67 16.32 -24.29
CA LYS A 696 8.43 15.57 -25.29
C LYS A 696 8.13 14.07 -25.19
N VAL A 697 8.29 13.36 -26.30
CA VAL A 697 8.30 11.90 -26.37
C VAL A 697 9.68 11.41 -26.81
N THR A 698 10.09 10.23 -26.36
CA THR A 698 11.31 9.54 -26.79
C THR A 698 11.02 8.04 -26.93
N ASP A 699 11.58 7.40 -27.96
CA ASP A 699 11.50 5.95 -28.13
C ASP A 699 12.31 5.26 -27.03
N VAL A 700 11.72 4.22 -26.40
CA VAL A 700 12.40 3.33 -25.45
C VAL A 700 12.14 1.87 -25.80
N PHE A 701 13.09 1.00 -25.45
CA PHE A 701 13.01 -0.44 -25.66
C PHE A 701 12.93 -1.16 -24.32
N ILE A 702 12.05 -2.16 -24.18
CA ILE A 702 11.98 -3.04 -23.00
C ILE A 702 12.47 -4.44 -23.40
N GLU A 703 13.65 -4.81 -22.91
CA GLU A 703 14.30 -6.10 -23.16
C GLU A 703 14.11 -7.05 -21.96
N PHE A 704 13.44 -8.18 -22.20
CA PHE A 704 13.17 -9.21 -21.20
C PHE A 704 14.24 -10.32 -21.23
N ASN A 705 15.07 -10.38 -20.20
CA ASN A 705 16.02 -11.45 -19.97
C ASN A 705 15.34 -12.61 -19.22
N ASN A 706 15.20 -13.78 -19.85
CA ASN A 706 14.57 -14.96 -19.25
C ASN A 706 15.51 -15.73 -18.28
N GLN A 707 16.22 -15.00 -17.42
CA GLN A 707 17.03 -15.53 -16.32
C GLN A 707 16.30 -15.30 -14.99
N ILE A 708 16.54 -16.19 -14.02
CA ILE A 708 15.97 -16.11 -12.66
C ILE A 708 17.10 -15.74 -11.70
N ASP A 709 17.19 -14.46 -11.37
CA ASP A 709 18.15 -13.96 -10.40
C ASP A 709 17.65 -14.22 -8.97
N ALA A 710 18.56 -14.59 -8.07
CA ALA A 710 18.25 -14.63 -6.65
C ALA A 710 18.12 -13.21 -6.11
N ALA A 711 17.09 -12.94 -5.30
CA ALA A 711 16.99 -11.69 -4.57
C ALA A 711 18.29 -11.40 -3.79
N PRO A 712 18.84 -10.17 -3.85
CA PRO A 712 19.98 -9.79 -3.02
C PRO A 712 19.71 -10.14 -1.56
N LYS A 713 20.70 -10.72 -0.87
CA LYS A 713 20.62 -10.83 0.58
C LYS A 713 20.50 -9.41 1.13
N VAL A 714 19.44 -9.12 1.87
CA VAL A 714 19.31 -7.87 2.61
C VAL A 714 20.38 -7.92 3.70
N ASN A 715 21.50 -7.25 3.48
CA ASN A 715 22.53 -7.11 4.50
C ASN A 715 21.93 -6.29 5.64
N GLU A 716 21.81 -6.92 6.81
CA GLU A 716 21.30 -6.26 8.04
C GLU A 716 22.20 -5.09 8.48
N ASN A 717 23.44 -5.06 7.99
CA ASN A 717 24.32 -3.90 7.98
C ASN A 717 24.38 -3.29 6.58
N VAL A 718 23.58 -2.25 6.31
CA VAL A 718 23.95 -1.22 5.32
C VAL A 718 24.92 -0.28 6.01
N ASP A 719 26.21 -0.39 5.67
CA ASP A 719 27.18 0.59 6.13
C ASP A 719 26.89 1.94 5.48
N ASN A 720 26.81 3.00 6.29
CA ASN A 720 26.44 4.35 5.83
C ASN A 720 27.67 5.17 5.38
N SER A 721 28.77 4.50 5.06
CA SER A 721 30.09 5.08 4.78
C SER A 721 30.24 5.60 3.34
N GLU A 722 29.58 4.98 2.35
CA GLU A 722 29.74 5.29 0.91
C GLU A 722 28.53 6.03 0.30
N ILE A 723 27.95 6.99 1.05
CA ILE A 723 27.12 8.05 0.43
C ILE A 723 28.03 9.25 0.17
N GLU A 724 28.63 9.32 -1.01
CA GLU A 724 29.26 10.58 -1.47
C GLU A 724 28.23 11.71 -1.43
N HIS A 725 28.53 12.75 -0.67
CA HIS A 725 27.59 13.84 -0.44
C HIS A 725 27.32 14.62 -1.73
N PRO A 726 26.03 14.86 -2.11
CA PRO A 726 25.70 15.92 -3.04
C PRO A 726 26.26 17.24 -2.48
N VAL A 727 27.01 17.98 -3.29
CA VAL A 727 27.68 19.21 -2.84
C VAL A 727 26.63 20.24 -2.42
N ASP A 728 26.53 20.49 -1.12
CA ASP A 728 25.68 21.53 -0.53
C ASP A 728 26.20 22.92 -0.94
N VAL A 729 25.61 23.49 -2.00
CA VAL A 729 25.88 24.87 -2.42
C VAL A 729 25.15 25.84 -1.48
N ASP A 730 25.86 26.25 -0.43
CA ASP A 730 25.65 27.40 0.45
C ASP A 730 24.19 27.82 0.77
N ASN A 731 23.70 27.38 1.94
CA ASN A 731 22.49 27.92 2.58
C ASN A 731 22.78 28.95 3.69
N ASN A 732 23.99 29.54 3.71
CA ASN A 732 24.46 30.37 4.83
C ASN A 732 23.69 31.69 5.03
N ASP A 733 23.22 32.35 3.96
CA ASP A 733 22.53 33.65 4.05
C ASP A 733 21.15 33.62 4.75
N VAL A 734 20.50 32.45 4.84
CA VAL A 734 19.11 32.35 5.32
C VAL A 734 19.01 32.23 6.85
N ASP A 735 20.04 31.70 7.54
CA ASP A 735 20.01 31.59 9.01
C ASP A 735 20.61 32.82 9.73
N GLU A 736 21.54 33.55 9.09
CA GLU A 736 22.00 34.88 9.54
C GLU A 736 20.81 35.84 9.76
N GLY A 737 19.93 35.97 8.75
CA GLY A 737 18.74 36.83 8.84
C GLY A 737 17.80 36.43 9.98
N LYS A 738 17.55 35.12 10.16
CA LYS A 738 16.69 34.57 11.22
C LYS A 738 17.31 34.70 12.61
N ARG A 739 18.64 34.58 12.74
CA ARG A 739 19.39 34.86 13.98
C ARG A 739 19.30 36.34 14.36
N LYS A 740 19.47 37.24 13.38
CA LYS A 740 19.39 38.70 13.56
C LYS A 740 17.99 39.14 14.00
N GLU A 741 16.94 38.67 13.31
CA GLU A 741 15.55 38.98 13.70
C GLU A 741 15.18 38.41 15.08
N ARG A 742 15.63 37.19 15.42
CA ARG A 742 15.46 36.62 16.77
C ARG A 742 16.16 37.46 17.85
N LYS A 743 17.36 37.99 17.56
CA LYS A 743 18.12 38.86 18.48
C LYS A 743 17.41 40.20 18.69
N ASP A 744 17.00 40.87 17.62
CA ASP A 744 16.24 42.14 17.67
C ASP A 744 14.90 41.97 18.40
N ARG A 745 14.20 40.85 18.18
CA ARG A 745 12.94 40.53 18.88
C ARG A 745 13.17 40.28 20.37
N LYS A 746 14.31 39.69 20.76
CA LYS A 746 14.72 39.52 22.16
C LYS A 746 15.06 40.88 22.80
N GLU A 747 15.88 41.70 22.16
CA GLU A 747 16.23 43.04 22.66
C GLU A 747 15.02 43.97 22.78
N ARG A 748 14.06 43.92 21.83
CA ARG A 748 12.79 44.66 21.95
C ARG A 748 11.97 44.20 23.16
N LYS A 749 11.95 42.88 23.46
CA LYS A 749 11.28 42.34 24.65
C LYS A 749 11.97 42.77 25.94
N GLU A 750 13.30 42.67 26.00
CA GLU A 750 14.09 43.09 27.16
C GLU A 750 14.02 44.62 27.39
N ARG A 751 13.99 45.45 26.34
CA ARG A 751 13.73 46.89 26.45
C ARG A 751 12.34 47.17 27.02
N LYS A 752 11.31 46.43 26.59
CA LYS A 752 9.96 46.57 27.15
C LYS A 752 9.94 46.16 28.63
N GLU A 753 10.47 44.99 28.98
CA GLU A 753 10.53 44.53 30.38
C GLU A 753 11.36 45.47 31.27
N ARG A 754 12.45 46.08 30.76
CA ARG A 754 13.19 47.13 31.48
C ARG A 754 12.34 48.40 31.69
N LYS A 755 11.54 48.82 30.70
CA LYS A 755 10.62 49.95 30.84
C LYS A 755 9.51 49.65 31.86
N ASP A 756 8.87 48.50 31.75
CA ASP A 756 7.79 48.05 32.64
C ASP A 756 8.31 47.90 34.08
N ARG A 757 9.54 47.39 34.28
CA ARG A 757 10.22 47.38 35.60
C ARG A 757 10.52 48.79 36.11
N LYS A 758 10.90 49.75 35.26
CA LYS A 758 11.14 51.14 35.66
C LYS A 758 9.85 51.84 36.08
N GLU A 759 8.77 51.69 35.30
CA GLU A 759 7.45 52.21 35.66
C GLU A 759 6.92 51.56 36.96
N GLN A 760 7.12 50.25 37.16
CA GLN A 760 6.83 49.61 38.46
C GLN A 760 7.67 50.18 39.60
N LYS A 761 8.97 50.49 39.38
CA LYS A 761 9.84 51.07 40.40
C LYS A 761 9.40 52.48 40.77
N GLU A 762 9.11 53.34 39.78
CA GLU A 762 8.55 54.68 39.99
C GLU A 762 7.15 54.65 40.66
N ARG A 763 6.32 53.65 40.34
CA ARG A 763 5.00 53.45 40.99
C ARG A 763 5.15 52.94 42.42
N LYS A 764 6.15 52.09 42.72
CA LYS A 764 6.53 51.70 44.09
C LYS A 764 7.15 52.85 44.87
N GLU A 765 7.94 53.72 44.24
CA GLU A 765 8.49 54.93 44.89
C GLU A 765 7.41 55.99 45.13
N ARG A 766 6.44 56.17 44.23
CA ARG A 766 5.24 56.99 44.48
C ARG A 766 4.38 56.43 45.63
N LYS A 767 4.32 55.10 45.84
CA LYS A 767 3.75 54.51 47.06
C LYS A 767 4.61 54.80 48.29
N LYS A 768 5.91 54.45 48.28
CA LYS A 768 6.83 54.69 49.40
C LYS A 768 6.94 56.18 49.80
N ARG A 769 6.75 57.12 48.87
CA ARG A 769 6.73 58.58 49.15
C ARG A 769 5.38 59.09 49.68
N LYS A 770 4.29 58.31 49.54
CA LYS A 770 3.03 58.50 50.29
C LYS A 770 3.07 57.81 51.66
N GLU A 771 3.70 56.64 51.76
CA GLU A 771 3.87 55.89 53.03
C GLU A 771 4.88 56.57 53.97
N ARG A 772 6.01 57.08 53.47
CA ARG A 772 6.94 57.95 54.23
C ARG A 772 6.36 59.33 54.60
N LYS A 773 5.16 59.67 54.11
CA LYS A 773 4.35 60.82 54.59
C LYS A 773 3.23 60.41 55.57
N ARG A 774 3.09 59.12 55.89
CA ARG A 774 2.19 58.59 56.92
C ARG A 774 2.95 58.07 58.14
N ASN A 775 4.05 57.35 57.94
CA ASN A 775 4.83 56.73 59.01
C ASN A 775 5.87 57.71 59.59
N TYR A 776 5.45 58.94 59.94
CA TYR A 776 6.23 59.85 60.77
C TYR A 776 5.75 59.70 62.24
N SER A 777 5.74 58.45 62.70
CA SER A 777 5.16 57.97 63.97
C SER A 777 5.63 56.52 64.21
N PHE A 778 6.03 56.17 65.46
CA PHE A 778 6.53 54.85 65.91
C PHE A 778 7.82 54.38 65.18
N ASP A 779 9.04 54.69 65.61
CA ASP A 779 9.74 54.48 66.91
C ASP A 779 10.33 53.06 67.17
N SER A 780 11.54 53.07 67.77
CA SER A 780 12.32 52.06 68.54
C SER A 780 12.70 50.63 68.06
N SER A 781 13.99 50.29 68.29
CA SER A 781 14.68 48.97 68.52
C SER A 781 14.59 47.80 67.50
N ASP A 782 15.52 46.81 67.39
CA ASP A 782 16.82 46.53 68.07
C ASP A 782 17.85 45.71 67.19
N SER A 783 19.04 45.43 67.78
CA SER A 783 20.17 44.47 67.54
C SER A 783 19.95 43.12 66.76
N SER A 784 20.96 42.34 66.30
CA SER A 784 22.46 42.41 66.17
C SER A 784 23.05 41.23 65.34
N SER A 785 24.35 41.28 64.93
CA SER A 785 25.31 40.15 64.66
C SER A 785 24.98 39.06 63.59
N SER A 786 25.90 38.34 62.93
CA SER A 786 27.39 38.30 62.84
C SER A 786 27.83 37.53 61.56
N ASP A 787 28.94 37.92 60.93
CA ASP A 787 30.21 37.18 60.67
C ASP A 787 30.17 35.65 60.34
N GLU A 788 31.10 35.02 59.58
CA GLU A 788 32.48 35.40 59.16
C GLU A 788 32.93 34.64 57.86
N ASP A 789 34.24 34.70 57.53
CA ASP A 789 34.94 34.33 56.26
C ASP A 789 35.15 32.78 56.03
N ASP A 790 35.96 32.20 55.11
CA ASP A 790 37.09 32.69 54.28
C ASP A 790 37.37 31.81 53.01
N SER A 791 38.41 32.23 52.28
CA SER A 791 39.01 31.96 50.96
C SER A 791 40.04 30.79 50.94
N SER A 792 40.96 30.52 49.98
CA SER A 792 41.25 30.89 48.56
C SER A 792 42.31 29.94 47.93
N GLY A 793 42.56 30.05 46.61
CA GLY A 793 43.81 29.63 45.91
C GLY A 793 43.60 28.58 44.78
N SER A 794 43.98 28.71 43.49
CA SER A 794 45.16 29.27 42.75
C SER A 794 46.28 28.24 42.49
N SER A 795 46.90 28.07 41.31
CA SER A 795 46.72 28.66 39.95
C SER A 795 47.76 28.08 38.93
N SER A 796 47.47 28.08 37.61
CA SER A 796 48.42 28.07 36.43
C SER A 796 49.49 26.95 36.29
N SER A 797 50.11 26.59 35.14
CA SER A 797 49.93 26.69 33.66
C SER A 797 50.99 25.75 32.99
N SER A 798 51.35 25.67 31.69
CA SER A 798 50.94 26.19 30.36
C SER A 798 51.48 25.22 29.24
N GLU A 799 51.21 25.49 27.95
CA GLU A 799 52.05 25.20 26.74
C GLU A 799 52.44 23.73 26.37
N GLU A 800 52.04 23.20 25.19
CA GLU A 800 52.79 23.09 23.89
C GLU A 800 53.66 21.82 23.71
N SER A 801 53.96 21.25 22.53
CA SER A 801 53.41 21.37 21.15
C SER A 801 53.82 20.20 20.19
N ARG A 802 53.08 20.04 19.06
CA ARG A 802 53.48 19.67 17.67
C ARG A 802 54.26 18.38 17.25
N VAL A 803 53.71 17.70 16.21
CA VAL A 803 54.39 17.15 14.96
C VAL A 803 55.25 15.85 15.12
N SER A 804 55.42 14.88 14.19
CA SER A 804 55.13 14.64 12.74
C SER A 804 54.85 13.14 12.39
N GLU A 805 54.59 12.85 11.10
CA GLU A 805 54.29 11.55 10.42
C GLU A 805 55.56 10.68 10.07
N PRO A 806 55.57 9.75 9.06
CA PRO A 806 55.20 8.30 9.05
C PRO A 806 56.40 7.42 8.55
N PRO A 807 56.32 6.42 7.63
CA PRO A 807 55.38 5.30 7.32
C PRO A 807 56.09 3.89 7.35
N LEU A 808 55.44 2.78 6.90
CA LEU A 808 55.98 1.74 5.96
C LEU A 808 55.09 0.47 5.77
N ASP A 809 55.47 -0.37 4.78
CA ASP A 809 54.81 -1.55 4.15
C ASP A 809 55.93 -2.62 3.82
N PRO A 810 55.80 -3.82 3.14
CA PRO A 810 54.70 -4.48 2.39
C PRO A 810 54.60 -6.04 2.57
N TYR A 811 54.27 -6.78 1.47
CA TYR A 811 54.30 -8.25 1.16
C TYR A 811 52.93 -9.01 1.22
N ALA A 812 52.32 -9.53 0.13
CA ALA A 812 52.68 -10.51 -0.95
C ALA A 812 52.18 -11.96 -0.64
N LEU A 813 51.19 -12.55 -1.35
CA LEU A 813 51.18 -13.24 -2.68
C LEU A 813 51.83 -14.67 -2.71
N PRO A 814 51.52 -15.64 -3.62
CA PRO A 814 50.53 -15.74 -4.74
C PRO A 814 49.78 -17.12 -4.96
N THR A 815 48.92 -17.20 -6.01
CA THR A 815 48.54 -18.34 -6.95
C THR A 815 48.08 -19.74 -6.43
N ASP A 816 47.37 -20.65 -7.15
CA ASP A 816 47.27 -21.03 -8.61
C ASP A 816 45.89 -21.63 -9.07
N GLU A 817 45.75 -21.96 -10.36
CA GLU A 817 44.55 -22.49 -11.09
C GLU A 817 44.60 -24.04 -11.42
N PRO A 818 43.95 -24.61 -12.48
CA PRO A 818 42.52 -24.97 -12.69
C PRO A 818 42.27 -26.47 -13.02
N LEU A 819 41.02 -26.90 -13.38
CA LEU A 819 40.70 -27.92 -14.43
C LEU A 819 39.18 -28.26 -14.60
N GLU A 820 38.78 -28.65 -15.82
CA GLU A 820 37.49 -29.29 -16.25
C GLU A 820 37.75 -30.78 -16.68
N PRO A 821 36.84 -31.63 -17.28
CA PRO A 821 35.44 -31.46 -17.73
C PRO A 821 34.46 -32.66 -17.44
N SER A 822 33.29 -32.66 -18.09
CA SER A 822 32.14 -33.59 -17.96
C SER A 822 32.24 -34.93 -18.74
N PRO A 823 31.27 -35.86 -18.53
CA PRO A 823 30.73 -36.68 -19.63
C PRO A 823 29.17 -36.76 -19.68
N LYS A 824 28.64 -37.42 -20.72
CA LYS A 824 27.20 -37.55 -21.09
C LYS A 824 26.64 -38.97 -20.87
N ILE A 825 25.31 -39.12 -20.71
CA ILE A 825 24.49 -40.34 -20.95
C ILE A 825 23.10 -39.85 -21.45
N GLU A 826 22.80 -39.87 -22.76
CA GLU A 826 22.08 -40.89 -23.59
C GLU A 826 20.58 -40.58 -23.82
N GLU A 827 20.00 -41.09 -24.92
CA GLU A 827 18.66 -40.77 -25.46
C GLU A 827 17.84 -42.06 -25.77
N GLU A 828 16.67 -41.89 -26.40
CA GLU A 828 15.75 -42.89 -26.98
C GLU A 828 14.73 -43.64 -26.08
N PRO A 829 13.56 -44.10 -26.61
CA PRO A 829 12.85 -43.65 -27.82
C PRO A 829 11.33 -43.41 -27.66
N VAL A 830 10.76 -42.90 -28.75
CA VAL A 830 9.33 -42.61 -29.02
C VAL A 830 8.38 -43.78 -28.74
N TYR A 831 7.16 -43.46 -28.25
CA TYR A 831 5.95 -44.23 -28.55
C TYR A 831 4.83 -43.32 -29.06
N THR A 832 4.23 -43.70 -30.18
CA THR A 832 3.03 -43.09 -30.75
C THR A 832 1.79 -43.92 -30.42
N PHE A 833 0.65 -43.28 -30.21
CA PHE A 833 -0.66 -43.94 -30.27
C PHE A 833 -1.68 -43.03 -30.96
N ALA A 834 -2.58 -43.65 -31.73
CA ALA A 834 -3.59 -42.97 -32.54
C ALA A 834 -4.98 -43.01 -31.88
N ALA A 835 -5.92 -42.29 -32.47
CA ALA A 835 -7.25 -42.05 -31.90
C ALA A 835 -8.23 -43.24 -31.99
N THR A 836 -9.16 -43.25 -31.04
CA THR A 836 -10.59 -43.59 -31.22
C THR A 836 -11.42 -42.61 -30.39
#